data_AF-A0A1R4JUT3-F1
#
_entry.id   AF-A0A1R4JUT3-F1
#
_cell.length_a   1.000
_cell.length_b   1.000
_cell.length_c   1.000
_cell.angle_alpha   90.00
_cell.angle_beta   90.00
_cell.angle_gamma   90.00
#
_symmetry.space_group_name_H-M   'P 1'
#
loop_
_entity.id
_entity.type
_entity.pdbx_description
1 polymer ?
#
loop_
_entity_poly.entity_id
_entity_poly.type
_entity_poly.pdbx_seq_one_letter_code
_entity_poly.pdbx_strand_id
1 'polypeptide(L)'
;MFSVLWLGGCLVFALMFWNRPAVVLAGIVAARVLIPGMAEGLVTPLLHPAYWLLVVHLGIQAVFAWPRVRRAMNPSTATLLLLLLLVGWAVGNGLSAYSAGPLPSLVSMTKVVLLPFLLGLLIRDEVRTRPRSETLLIWTLMLLGIVQVALGQYQMTTHTAVVYESLYRIQWWWDDYVYRALGTIGHGIQLGFFLAALIPLTLRLRRIGIRIVLSLTFVYGILLAEARLALLLALGALLVVVLWSLRQRWVATIVWAAAAATVAVPWLTSSDAFISVLTKFEDDQGSNEQRLRAFSWAFEHMDEFMWTGYSGNRDLMGSGAVSSSLENGYLIFGTYFGMAAAAVLALLHVSVACAALATGTRRARAWPSTVAAVVTIGAFFGSSSFMAQALEGTMLFVFGALAWVGSSAPRWSADRAQVAVEEAAAEAGPPQGELREPAAPDRARDESEDEPAAVEEEPVAAEGETALTNPSGHTVILRAHRPDRPTLTAYRRLRRDPGIDSVTILADEVTGAGHSWPDDVDVLPITGPVLEELGLRTDIADAGWRCGDYALAVFLHRRPEVERVWLLEPDVAFVRISASQFMSRFDHDPAHYVVHSMAVQRPGGFWYGTLTSRGFEGTEWHSFFPLLRVSRQAVEATVDLRRQVQGRQSPLMHPNDETVVATAVAEAGLSWTAMKDVCPAMFLRFSPGRRLPLTVLTLLHRGPQVFHPVGRPDLLRHRRTARDVTG
;
A
#
# COMPACT_ATOMS: atom_id res chain seq x y z
N MET A 1 -5.85 8.56 26.35
CA MET A 1 -5.06 9.79 26.57
C MET A 1 -4.79 10.55 25.26
N PHE A 2 -4.18 9.94 24.24
CA PHE A 2 -3.82 10.63 22.98
C PHE A 2 -4.99 11.36 22.29
N SER A 3 -6.17 10.74 22.17
CA SER A 3 -7.33 11.39 21.53
C SER A 3 -7.84 12.63 22.29
N VAL A 4 -7.70 12.67 23.62
CA VAL A 4 -8.07 13.83 24.43
C VAL A 4 -7.10 14.98 24.19
N LEU A 5 -5.79 14.68 24.13
CA LEU A 5 -4.76 15.66 23.77
C LEU A 5 -4.97 16.21 22.36
N TRP A 6 -5.31 15.35 21.39
CA TRP A 6 -5.61 15.78 20.03
C TRP A 6 -6.83 16.70 19.96
N LEU A 7 -7.92 16.36 20.64
CA LEU A 7 -9.12 17.19 20.73
C LEU A 7 -8.83 18.54 21.40
N GLY A 8 -8.07 18.55 22.50
CA GLY A 8 -7.60 19.77 23.16
C GLY A 8 -6.76 20.65 22.23
N GLY A 9 -5.81 20.06 21.50
CA GLY A 9 -5.01 20.75 20.49
C GLY A 9 -5.86 21.33 19.37
N CYS A 10 -6.86 20.58 18.88
CA CYS A 10 -7.82 21.05 17.88
C CYS A 10 -8.63 22.26 18.38
N LEU A 11 -9.08 22.22 19.64
CA LEU A 11 -9.80 23.31 20.29
C LEU A 11 -8.94 24.56 20.41
N VAL A 12 -7.73 24.43 20.95
CA VAL A 12 -6.79 25.56 21.10
C VAL A 12 -6.45 26.16 19.74
N PHE A 13 -6.11 25.33 18.74
CA PHE A 13 -5.76 25.80 17.40
C PHE A 13 -6.92 26.54 16.72
N ALA A 14 -8.13 25.96 16.76
CA ALA A 14 -9.29 26.57 16.16
C ALA A 14 -9.77 27.84 16.91
N LEU A 15 -9.56 27.91 18.24
CA LEU A 15 -9.80 29.12 19.03
C LEU A 15 -8.78 30.19 18.67
N MET A 16 -7.48 29.90 18.70
CA MET A 16 -6.43 30.88 18.38
C MET A 16 -6.62 31.53 17.00
N PHE A 17 -7.12 30.77 16.02
CA PHE A 17 -7.36 31.25 14.65
C PHE A 17 -8.84 31.43 14.30
N TRP A 18 -9.73 31.62 15.28
CA TRP A 18 -11.17 31.77 15.04
C TRP A 18 -11.50 32.94 14.07
N ASN A 19 -10.72 34.02 14.14
CA ASN A 19 -10.83 35.19 13.25
C ASN A 19 -10.17 35.02 11.88
N ARG A 20 -9.36 33.97 11.72
CA ARG A 20 -8.61 33.63 10.50
C ARG A 20 -8.95 32.20 10.04
N PRO A 21 -10.21 31.91 9.68
CA PRO A 21 -10.65 30.56 9.32
C PRO A 21 -9.85 29.95 8.17
N ALA A 22 -9.31 30.75 7.24
CA ALA A 22 -8.41 30.25 6.19
C ALA A 22 -7.20 29.46 6.72
N VAL A 23 -6.63 29.86 7.86
CA VAL A 23 -5.50 29.14 8.49
C VAL A 23 -5.97 27.80 9.04
N VAL A 24 -7.15 27.77 9.69
CA VAL A 24 -7.72 26.52 10.22
C VAL A 24 -8.10 25.57 9.08
N LEU A 25 -8.74 26.07 8.02
CA LEU A 25 -9.10 25.28 6.85
C LEU A 25 -7.87 24.73 6.11
N ALA A 26 -6.80 25.52 6.00
CA ALA A 26 -5.51 25.04 5.49
C ALA A 26 -4.92 23.95 6.40
N GLY A 27 -5.00 24.11 7.72
CA GLY A 27 -4.60 23.11 8.70
C GLY A 27 -5.38 21.79 8.57
N ILE A 28 -6.70 21.86 8.34
CA ILE A 28 -7.55 20.68 8.10
C ILE A 28 -7.10 19.94 6.82
N VAL A 29 -6.86 20.67 5.72
CA VAL A 29 -6.37 20.10 4.46
C VAL A 29 -4.98 19.47 4.65
N ALA A 30 -4.08 20.14 5.36
CA ALA A 30 -2.75 19.64 5.66
C ALA A 30 -2.80 18.37 6.51
N ALA A 31 -3.55 18.37 7.61
CA ALA A 31 -3.74 17.19 8.45
C ALA A 31 -4.35 16.02 7.65
N ARG A 32 -5.23 16.31 6.68
CA ARG A 32 -5.83 15.28 5.84
C ARG A 32 -4.86 14.61 4.87
N VAL A 33 -3.88 15.37 4.36
CA VAL A 33 -2.83 14.84 3.47
C VAL A 33 -1.70 14.16 4.26
N LEU A 34 -1.31 14.75 5.40
CA LEU A 34 -0.18 14.32 6.22
C LEU A 34 -0.48 13.12 7.13
N ILE A 35 -1.76 12.79 7.34
CA ILE A 35 -2.18 11.64 8.13
C ILE A 35 -2.91 10.67 7.18
N PRO A 36 -2.44 9.42 7.05
CA PRO A 36 -3.05 8.45 6.15
C PRO A 36 -4.42 8.03 6.69
N GLY A 37 -5.32 7.64 5.79
CA GLY A 37 -6.64 7.12 6.19
C GLY A 37 -6.56 5.93 7.15
N MET A 38 -5.57 5.06 6.99
CA MET A 38 -5.35 3.91 7.89
C MET A 38 -4.93 4.28 9.33
N ALA A 39 -4.49 5.53 9.58
CA ALA A 39 -4.23 6.00 10.94
C ALA A 39 -5.52 6.40 11.69
N GLU A 40 -6.66 6.35 11.00
CA GLU A 40 -7.97 6.43 11.65
C GLU A 40 -8.13 5.27 12.66
N GLY A 41 -8.64 5.59 13.84
CA GLY A 41 -8.75 4.63 14.95
C GLY A 41 -7.50 4.56 15.83
N LEU A 42 -6.30 4.81 15.28
CA LEU A 42 -5.08 4.90 16.08
C LEU A 42 -4.95 6.24 16.80
N VAL A 43 -5.16 7.34 16.07
CA VAL A 43 -5.04 8.70 16.62
C VAL A 43 -6.32 9.12 17.33
N THR A 44 -7.45 8.94 16.65
CA THR A 44 -8.77 9.32 17.16
C THR A 44 -9.79 8.23 16.87
N PRO A 45 -10.69 7.93 17.83
CA PRO A 45 -11.78 7.03 17.59
C PRO A 45 -12.74 7.68 16.59
N LEU A 46 -13.41 6.82 15.81
CA LEU A 46 -14.49 7.16 14.91
C LEU A 46 -14.14 8.08 13.74
N LEU A 47 -13.44 9.20 13.86
CA LEU A 47 -13.19 10.10 12.73
C LEU A 47 -11.70 10.26 12.46
N HIS A 48 -11.36 10.56 11.21
CA HIS A 48 -10.02 11.01 10.84
C HIS A 48 -9.63 12.27 11.66
N PRO A 49 -8.37 12.41 12.10
CA PRO A 49 -7.94 13.52 12.97
C PRO A 49 -8.23 14.92 12.39
N ALA A 50 -8.13 15.06 11.07
CA ALA A 50 -8.48 16.29 10.35
C ALA A 50 -9.96 16.69 10.50
N TYR A 51 -10.87 15.72 10.61
CA TYR A 51 -12.30 16.02 10.75
C TYR A 51 -12.69 16.38 12.18
N TRP A 52 -11.95 15.91 13.19
CA TRP A 52 -12.10 16.45 14.54
C TRP A 52 -11.77 17.94 14.58
N LEU A 53 -10.70 18.36 13.91
CA LEU A 53 -10.39 19.79 13.75
C LEU A 53 -11.50 20.55 13.02
N LEU A 54 -12.09 19.95 11.97
CA LEU A 54 -13.24 20.53 11.26
C LEU A 54 -14.48 20.71 12.15
N VAL A 55 -14.87 19.69 12.90
CA VAL A 55 -16.05 19.73 13.79
C VAL A 55 -15.85 20.77 14.89
N VAL A 56 -14.67 20.79 15.51
CA VAL A 56 -14.33 21.78 16.54
C VAL A 56 -14.31 23.20 15.96
N HIS A 57 -13.74 23.38 14.77
CA HIS A 57 -13.76 24.66 14.07
C HIS A 57 -15.20 25.12 13.76
N LEU A 58 -16.06 24.22 13.30
CA LEU A 58 -17.46 24.52 13.04
C LEU A 58 -18.19 24.96 14.32
N GLY A 59 -17.94 24.28 15.45
CA GLY A 59 -18.49 24.65 16.76
C GLY A 59 -18.06 26.05 17.20
N ILE A 60 -16.77 26.38 17.09
CA ILE A 60 -16.23 27.70 17.41
C ILE A 60 -16.83 28.78 16.49
N GLN A 61 -16.90 28.52 15.18
CA GLN A 61 -17.53 29.45 14.25
C GLN A 61 -19.04 29.61 14.55
N ALA A 62 -19.73 28.57 15.01
CA ALA A 62 -21.13 28.68 15.37
C ALA A 62 -21.34 29.57 16.60
N VAL A 63 -20.43 29.51 17.59
CA VAL A 63 -20.48 30.35 18.80
C VAL A 63 -20.08 31.80 18.50
N PHE A 64 -18.93 32.02 17.86
CA PHE A 64 -18.33 33.36 17.71
C PHE A 64 -18.66 34.05 16.38
N ALA A 65 -19.15 33.31 15.38
CA ALA A 65 -19.36 33.80 14.02
C ALA A 65 -20.57 33.16 13.33
N TRP A 66 -21.68 32.94 14.05
CA TRP A 66 -22.88 32.28 13.53
C TRP A 66 -23.34 32.78 12.14
N PRO A 67 -23.37 34.11 11.85
CA PRO A 67 -23.75 34.58 10.52
C PRO A 67 -22.87 34.02 9.40
N ARG A 68 -21.57 33.79 9.66
CA ARG A 68 -20.65 33.17 8.70
C ARG A 68 -21.02 31.71 8.44
N VAL A 69 -21.26 30.94 9.50
CA VAL A 69 -21.71 29.53 9.39
C VAL A 69 -23.02 29.45 8.60
N ARG A 70 -24.01 30.26 8.96
CA ARG A 70 -25.31 30.29 8.28
C ARG A 70 -25.17 30.61 6.78
N ARG A 71 -24.32 31.56 6.41
CA ARG A 71 -24.03 31.87 4.99
C ARG A 71 -23.33 30.72 4.27
N ALA A 72 -22.37 30.06 4.94
CA ALA A 72 -21.66 28.92 4.37
C ALA A 72 -22.60 27.73 4.10
N MET A 73 -23.52 27.47 5.03
CA MET A 73 -24.53 26.40 5.01
C MET A 73 -25.69 26.63 4.03
N ASN A 74 -25.47 27.39 2.96
CA ASN A 74 -26.45 27.63 1.90
C ASN A 74 -25.97 27.02 0.56
N PRO A 75 -26.00 25.67 0.42
CA PRO A 75 -25.74 25.02 -0.86
C PRO A 75 -26.87 25.31 -1.86
N SER A 76 -26.68 24.95 -3.13
CA SER A 76 -27.80 25.00 -4.09
C SER A 76 -28.87 23.97 -3.70
N THR A 77 -30.14 24.25 -4.01
CA THR A 77 -31.24 23.32 -3.75
C THR A 77 -31.00 21.95 -4.36
N ALA A 78 -30.49 21.89 -5.61
CA ALA A 78 -30.15 20.63 -6.27
C ALA A 78 -29.07 19.84 -5.51
N THR A 79 -28.00 20.51 -5.07
CA THR A 79 -26.93 19.86 -4.29
C THR A 79 -27.47 19.35 -2.94
N LEU A 80 -28.32 20.11 -2.27
CA LEU A 80 -28.93 19.70 -1.01
C LEU A 80 -29.85 18.49 -1.20
N LEU A 81 -30.68 18.48 -2.25
CA LEU A 81 -31.54 17.35 -2.58
C LEU A 81 -30.74 16.08 -2.89
N LEU A 82 -29.66 16.19 -3.68
CA LEU A 82 -28.76 15.06 -3.95
C LEU A 82 -28.11 14.52 -2.68
N LEU A 83 -27.67 15.42 -1.78
CA LEU A 83 -27.07 15.04 -0.52
C LEU A 83 -28.07 14.35 0.42
N LEU A 84 -29.27 14.92 0.58
CA LEU A 84 -30.33 14.35 1.40
C LEU A 84 -30.79 13.00 0.83
N LEU A 85 -30.92 12.89 -0.50
CA LEU A 85 -31.25 11.64 -1.16
C LEU A 85 -30.16 10.59 -0.90
N LEU A 86 -28.89 10.94 -1.07
CA LEU A 86 -27.77 10.02 -0.85
C LEU A 86 -27.69 9.53 0.62
N VAL A 87 -27.77 10.44 1.58
CA VAL A 87 -27.71 10.10 3.01
C VAL A 87 -28.94 9.31 3.42
N GLY A 88 -30.13 9.75 3.01
CA GLY A 88 -31.39 9.04 3.26
C GLY A 88 -31.36 7.63 2.68
N TRP A 89 -30.83 7.46 1.46
CA TRP A 89 -30.68 6.16 0.81
C TRP A 89 -29.70 5.26 1.58
N ALA A 90 -28.53 5.77 1.94
CA ALA A 90 -27.53 4.98 2.66
C ALA A 90 -28.00 4.57 4.06
N VAL A 91 -28.71 5.45 4.76
CA VAL A 91 -29.35 5.14 6.06
C VAL A 91 -30.49 4.14 5.89
N GLY A 92 -31.33 4.31 4.87
CA GLY A 92 -32.40 3.37 4.52
C GLY A 92 -31.86 1.99 4.17
N ASN A 93 -30.75 1.91 3.42
CA ASN A 93 -30.03 0.67 3.18
C ASN A 93 -29.46 0.07 4.47
N GLY A 94 -29.13 0.90 5.46
CA GLY A 94 -28.81 0.49 6.83
C GLY A 94 -29.95 -0.22 7.58
N LEU A 95 -31.18 -0.21 7.06
CA LEU A 95 -32.29 -1.01 7.60
C LEU A 95 -32.38 -2.39 6.95
N SER A 96 -31.63 -2.65 5.88
CA SER A 96 -31.59 -3.98 5.26
C SER A 96 -30.90 -4.98 6.19
N ALA A 97 -31.37 -6.24 6.15
CA ALA A 97 -30.82 -7.34 6.94
C ALA A 97 -29.32 -7.63 6.64
N TYR A 98 -28.82 -7.13 5.51
CA TYR A 98 -27.45 -7.34 5.04
C TYR A 98 -26.51 -6.18 5.39
N SER A 99 -27.00 -5.16 6.07
CA SER A 99 -26.21 -3.99 6.45
C SER A 99 -25.75 -4.05 7.91
N ALA A 100 -24.73 -3.26 8.25
CA ALA A 100 -24.27 -3.11 9.63
C ALA A 100 -25.25 -2.31 10.52
N GLY A 101 -26.43 -1.93 10.02
CA GLY A 101 -27.39 -1.09 10.71
C GLY A 101 -27.38 0.38 10.24
N PRO A 102 -28.39 1.17 10.64
CA PRO A 102 -28.54 2.56 10.20
C PRO A 102 -27.47 3.49 10.78
N LEU A 103 -27.05 3.25 12.02
CA LEU A 103 -26.05 4.08 12.69
C LEU A 103 -24.65 3.96 12.05
N PRO A 104 -24.10 2.75 11.79
CA PRO A 104 -22.84 2.63 11.06
C PRO A 104 -22.88 3.20 9.64
N SER A 105 -24.03 3.08 8.94
CA SER A 105 -24.24 3.71 7.64
C SER A 105 -24.21 5.24 7.73
N LEU A 106 -24.89 5.83 8.72
CA LEU A 106 -24.86 7.28 8.97
C LEU A 106 -23.45 7.77 9.30
N VAL A 107 -22.74 7.04 10.16
CA VAL A 107 -21.35 7.34 10.51
C VAL A 107 -20.47 7.29 9.26
N SER A 108 -20.62 6.27 8.41
CA SER A 108 -19.89 6.13 7.14
C SER A 108 -20.19 7.29 6.18
N MET A 109 -21.46 7.66 6.00
CA MET A 109 -21.84 8.84 5.19
C MET A 109 -21.29 10.15 5.77
N THR A 110 -21.25 10.25 7.10
CA THR A 110 -20.72 11.43 7.78
C THR A 110 -19.25 11.63 7.43
N LYS A 111 -18.48 10.55 7.49
CA LYS A 111 -17.04 10.54 7.17
C LYS A 111 -16.75 10.78 5.69
N VAL A 112 -17.44 10.04 4.83
CA VAL A 112 -17.10 9.94 3.40
C VAL A 112 -17.70 11.08 2.59
N VAL A 113 -18.85 11.62 3.01
CA VAL A 113 -19.60 12.62 2.24
C VAL A 113 -19.82 13.91 3.03
N LEU A 114 -20.48 13.85 4.20
CA LEU A 114 -20.94 15.07 4.88
C LEU A 114 -19.79 15.96 5.34
N LEU A 115 -18.79 15.42 6.03
CA LEU A 115 -17.66 16.21 6.54
C LEU A 115 -16.80 16.80 5.40
N PRO A 116 -16.42 16.03 4.36
CA PRO A 116 -15.83 16.59 3.14
C PRO A 116 -16.66 17.70 2.48
N PHE A 117 -17.97 17.50 2.38
CA PHE A 117 -18.88 18.48 1.79
C PHE A 117 -18.94 19.77 2.62
N LEU A 118 -19.05 19.65 3.95
CA LEU A 118 -19.03 20.77 4.89
C LEU A 118 -17.71 21.56 4.81
N LEU A 119 -16.57 20.86 4.72
CA LEU A 119 -15.27 21.50 4.49
C LEU A 119 -15.29 22.32 3.20
N GLY A 120 -15.81 21.75 2.11
CA GLY A 120 -15.98 22.46 0.84
C GLY A 120 -16.85 23.71 0.96
N LEU A 121 -17.97 23.65 1.69
CA LEU A 121 -18.85 24.82 1.92
C LEU A 121 -18.15 25.94 2.71
N LEU A 122 -17.38 25.59 3.74
CA LEU A 122 -16.61 26.56 4.54
C LEU A 122 -15.49 27.20 3.72
N ILE A 123 -14.75 26.42 2.92
CA ILE A 123 -13.73 26.94 1.99
C ILE A 123 -14.38 27.90 0.98
N ARG A 124 -15.54 27.51 0.43
CA ARG A 124 -16.28 28.34 -0.53
C ARG A 124 -16.68 29.68 0.07
N ASP A 125 -17.23 29.71 1.28
CA ASP A 125 -17.61 30.96 1.96
C ASP A 125 -16.40 31.83 2.30
N GLU A 126 -15.34 31.21 2.83
CA GLU A 126 -14.13 31.94 3.23
C GLU A 126 -13.43 32.57 2.03
N VAL A 127 -13.25 31.83 0.93
CA VAL A 127 -12.59 32.37 -0.27
C VAL A 127 -13.45 33.43 -0.95
N ARG A 128 -14.79 33.30 -0.89
CA ARG A 128 -15.72 34.32 -1.38
C ARG A 128 -15.63 35.61 -0.56
N THR A 129 -15.52 35.49 0.75
CA THR A 129 -15.43 36.64 1.67
C THR A 129 -14.04 37.26 1.62
N ARG A 130 -12.98 36.44 1.57
CA ARG A 130 -11.57 36.86 1.61
C ARG A 130 -10.81 36.18 0.47
N PRO A 131 -10.72 36.81 -0.72
CA PRO A 131 -10.04 36.23 -1.88
C PRO A 131 -8.55 35.89 -1.65
N ARG A 132 -7.89 36.53 -0.68
CA ARG A 132 -6.51 36.18 -0.28
C ARG A 132 -6.39 34.76 0.29
N SER A 133 -7.45 34.26 0.91
CA SER A 133 -7.52 32.90 1.45
C SER A 133 -7.39 31.82 0.36
N GLU A 134 -7.79 32.12 -0.88
CA GLU A 134 -7.53 31.26 -2.05
C GLU A 134 -6.04 30.99 -2.23
N THR A 135 -5.24 32.05 -2.13
CA THR A 135 -3.79 31.99 -2.35
C THR A 135 -3.12 31.15 -1.26
N LEU A 136 -3.55 31.31 -0.01
CA LEU A 136 -3.06 30.50 1.11
C LEU A 136 -3.36 29.01 0.90
N LEU A 137 -4.60 28.66 0.52
CA LEU A 137 -4.99 27.26 0.30
C LEU A 137 -4.24 26.63 -0.88
N ILE A 138 -4.09 27.37 -1.99
CA ILE A 138 -3.32 26.88 -3.15
C ILE A 138 -1.86 26.65 -2.77
N TRP A 139 -1.21 27.58 -2.08
CA TRP A 139 0.19 27.38 -1.64
C TRP A 139 0.33 26.23 -0.65
N THR A 140 -0.64 26.05 0.25
CA THR A 140 -0.67 24.91 1.17
C THR A 140 -0.71 23.60 0.38
N LEU A 141 -1.61 23.48 -0.60
CA LEU A 141 -1.71 22.30 -1.46
C LEU A 141 -0.42 22.03 -2.26
N MET A 142 0.20 23.08 -2.82
CA MET A 142 1.46 22.96 -3.56
C MET A 142 2.60 22.49 -2.65
N LEU A 143 2.72 23.07 -1.45
CA LEU A 143 3.73 22.68 -0.47
C LEU A 143 3.54 21.23 -0.02
N LEU A 144 2.30 20.84 0.27
CA LEU A 144 1.96 19.45 0.61
C LEU A 144 2.35 18.51 -0.54
N GLY A 145 2.06 18.86 -1.79
CA GLY A 145 2.50 18.10 -2.96
C GLY A 145 4.02 17.89 -2.98
N ILE A 146 4.80 18.97 -2.79
CA ILE A 146 6.28 18.89 -2.74
C ILE A 146 6.74 17.98 -1.60
N VAL A 147 6.17 18.12 -0.40
CA VAL A 147 6.48 17.27 0.76
C VAL A 147 6.19 15.80 0.45
N GLN A 148 5.06 15.51 -0.20
CA GLN A 148 4.74 14.13 -0.60
C GLN A 148 5.74 13.55 -1.61
N VAL A 149 6.20 14.34 -2.59
CA VAL A 149 7.22 13.90 -3.56
C VAL A 149 8.56 13.65 -2.85
N ALA A 150 8.98 14.56 -1.97
CA ALA A 150 10.23 14.42 -1.22
C ALA A 150 10.21 13.18 -0.30
N LEU A 151 9.10 12.97 0.42
CA LEU A 151 8.91 11.77 1.23
C LEU A 151 8.86 10.51 0.37
N GLY A 152 8.17 10.55 -0.76
CA GLY A 152 8.14 9.45 -1.73
C GLY A 152 9.53 9.06 -2.21
N GLN A 153 10.37 10.05 -2.55
CA GLN A 153 11.75 9.80 -2.96
C GLN A 153 12.57 9.18 -1.84
N TYR A 154 12.44 9.69 -0.61
CA TYR A 154 13.14 9.13 0.53
C TYR A 154 12.69 7.69 0.83
N GLN A 155 11.38 7.40 0.73
CA GLN A 155 10.83 6.05 0.88
C GLN A 155 11.42 5.09 -0.16
N MET A 156 11.53 5.52 -1.42
CA MET A 156 12.12 4.72 -2.50
C MET A 156 13.63 4.49 -2.29
N THR A 157 14.33 5.47 -1.74
CA THR A 157 15.78 5.37 -1.48
C THR A 157 16.11 4.48 -0.29
N THR A 158 15.30 4.56 0.77
CA THR A 158 15.51 3.78 2.01
C THR A 158 14.78 2.45 2.01
N HIS A 159 13.86 2.23 1.07
CA HIS A 159 12.92 1.11 1.04
C HIS A 159 12.07 0.95 2.32
N THR A 160 11.94 2.01 3.12
CA THR A 160 11.20 2.00 4.39
C THR A 160 10.08 3.03 4.38
N ALA A 161 9.01 2.75 5.13
CA ALA A 161 7.94 3.71 5.36
C ALA A 161 8.38 4.70 6.46
N VAL A 162 8.84 5.89 6.07
CA VAL A 162 9.36 6.92 6.98
C VAL A 162 8.38 7.34 8.06
N VAL A 163 7.12 7.51 7.68
CA VAL A 163 6.06 8.01 8.55
C VAL A 163 5.02 6.92 8.70
N TYR A 164 4.59 6.65 9.93
CA TYR A 164 3.62 5.58 10.25
C TYR A 164 4.11 4.17 9.87
N GLU A 165 5.41 3.91 9.99
CA GLU A 165 6.03 2.62 9.62
C GLU A 165 5.27 1.42 10.19
N SER A 166 4.88 1.48 11.47
CA SER A 166 4.15 0.41 12.15
C SER A 166 2.79 0.12 11.50
N LEU A 167 2.04 1.16 11.11
CA LEU A 167 0.76 1.01 10.42
C LEU A 167 0.96 0.47 9.00
N TYR A 168 2.00 0.94 8.30
CA TYR A 168 2.35 0.40 6.99
C TYR A 168 2.72 -1.07 7.10
N ARG A 169 3.53 -1.48 8.07
CA ARG A 169 3.87 -2.90 8.29
C ARG A 169 2.65 -3.76 8.63
N ILE A 170 1.62 -3.20 9.28
CA ILE A 170 0.37 -3.92 9.53
C ILE A 170 -0.47 -4.04 8.26
N GLN A 171 -0.60 -2.96 7.47
CA GLN A 171 -1.44 -2.96 6.29
C GLN A 171 -0.78 -3.66 5.09
N TRP A 172 0.53 -3.48 4.94
CA TRP A 172 1.41 -4.06 3.91
C TRP A 172 2.20 -5.22 4.48
N TRP A 173 1.55 -6.02 5.32
CA TRP A 173 2.19 -7.07 6.10
C TRP A 173 2.88 -8.14 5.24
N TRP A 174 2.53 -8.23 3.95
CA TRP A 174 3.12 -9.14 2.97
C TRP A 174 4.44 -8.62 2.39
N ASP A 175 4.91 -7.46 2.84
CA ASP A 175 6.04 -6.76 2.27
C ASP A 175 6.91 -6.02 3.29
N ASP A 176 8.12 -6.56 3.48
CA ASP A 176 9.29 -5.92 4.11
C ASP A 176 9.55 -4.47 3.66
N TYR A 177 9.25 -4.19 2.39
CA TYR A 177 9.83 -3.08 1.65
C TYR A 177 8.78 -2.20 0.98
N VAL A 178 8.95 -0.89 1.12
CA VAL A 178 8.19 0.09 0.35
C VAL A 178 8.76 0.15 -1.06
N TYR A 179 8.14 -0.58 -1.98
CA TYR A 179 8.57 -0.68 -3.38
C TYR A 179 8.00 0.43 -4.29
N ARG A 180 7.08 1.24 -3.77
CA ARG A 180 6.50 2.39 -4.47
C ARG A 180 6.28 3.52 -3.48
N ALA A 181 6.39 4.76 -3.93
CA ALA A 181 6.14 5.91 -3.06
C ALA A 181 4.70 5.93 -2.55
N LEU A 182 4.55 6.11 -1.25
CA LEU A 182 3.26 6.22 -0.55
C LEU A 182 3.06 7.63 0.01
N GLY A 183 4.16 8.37 0.22
CA GLY A 183 4.17 9.61 0.98
C GLY A 183 3.62 9.36 2.39
N THR A 184 2.71 10.21 2.84
CA THR A 184 1.89 10.01 4.05
C THR A 184 0.47 9.55 3.75
N ILE A 185 0.10 9.39 2.47
CA ILE A 185 -1.31 9.20 2.07
C ILE A 185 -1.77 7.75 2.29
N GLY A 186 -0.85 6.79 2.29
CA GLY A 186 -1.14 5.37 2.56
C GLY A 186 -1.11 4.48 1.32
N HIS A 187 -1.28 5.06 0.13
CA HIS A 187 -1.40 4.29 -1.10
C HIS A 187 -0.87 5.06 -2.32
N GLY A 188 0.01 4.43 -3.13
CA GLY A 188 0.65 5.07 -4.29
C GLY A 188 -0.35 5.61 -5.32
N ILE A 189 -1.46 4.89 -5.57
CA ILE A 189 -2.50 5.38 -6.49
C ILE A 189 -3.13 6.69 -6.01
N GLN A 190 -3.47 6.79 -4.73
CA GLN A 190 -4.06 8.00 -4.14
C GLN A 190 -3.07 9.17 -4.20
N LEU A 191 -1.80 8.91 -3.89
CA LEU A 191 -0.71 9.89 -4.03
C LEU A 191 -0.60 10.37 -5.48
N GLY A 192 -0.59 9.46 -6.45
CA GLY A 192 -0.53 9.79 -7.86
C GLY A 192 -1.67 10.69 -8.30
N PHE A 193 -2.92 10.37 -7.94
CA PHE A 193 -4.07 11.21 -8.29
C PHE A 193 -4.08 12.57 -7.58
N PHE A 194 -3.65 12.62 -6.32
CA PHE A 194 -3.48 13.87 -5.61
C PHE A 194 -2.50 14.79 -6.35
N LEU A 195 -1.31 14.28 -6.70
CA LEU A 195 -0.30 15.03 -7.45
C LEU A 195 -0.79 15.42 -8.86
N ALA A 196 -1.51 14.53 -9.55
CA ALA A 196 -2.08 14.82 -10.86
C ALA A 196 -3.11 15.97 -10.80
N ALA A 197 -3.92 16.03 -9.74
CA ALA A 197 -4.88 17.11 -9.53
C ALA A 197 -4.21 18.45 -9.16
N LEU A 198 -2.98 18.45 -8.62
CA LEU A 198 -2.23 19.68 -8.35
C LEU A 198 -1.64 20.32 -9.62
N ILE A 199 -1.32 19.54 -10.65
CA ILE A 199 -0.77 20.04 -11.93
C ILE A 199 -1.61 21.17 -12.53
N PRO A 200 -2.94 21.01 -12.77
CA PRO A 200 -3.74 22.10 -13.34
C PRO A 200 -3.80 23.31 -12.41
N LEU A 201 -3.78 23.12 -11.09
CA LEU A 201 -3.77 24.22 -10.11
C LEU A 201 -2.52 25.11 -10.20
N THR A 202 -1.42 24.63 -10.79
CA THR A 202 -0.22 25.46 -11.02
C THR A 202 -0.53 26.68 -11.91
N LEU A 203 -1.57 26.64 -12.74
CA LEU A 203 -2.03 27.80 -13.52
C LEU A 203 -2.42 29.00 -12.66
N ARG A 204 -2.69 28.80 -11.37
CA ARG A 204 -2.97 29.89 -10.41
C ARG A 204 -1.72 30.63 -9.96
N LEU A 205 -0.53 30.08 -10.19
CA LEU A 205 0.74 30.73 -9.86
C LEU A 205 1.07 31.79 -10.91
N ARG A 206 1.68 32.91 -10.51
CA ARG A 206 1.98 34.01 -11.45
C ARG A 206 3.19 33.75 -12.36
N ARG A 207 4.16 32.96 -11.90
CA ARG A 207 5.44 32.76 -12.58
C ARG A 207 5.44 31.43 -13.35
N ILE A 208 5.60 31.50 -14.68
CA ILE A 208 5.53 30.31 -15.57
C ILE A 208 6.59 29.27 -15.21
N GLY A 209 7.83 29.69 -14.92
CA GLY A 209 8.89 28.76 -14.53
C GLY A 209 8.49 27.91 -13.33
N ILE A 210 7.90 28.52 -12.29
CA ILE A 210 7.39 27.77 -11.13
C ILE A 210 6.27 26.80 -11.54
N ARG A 211 5.39 27.17 -12.47
CA ARG A 211 4.32 26.27 -12.95
C ARG A 211 4.89 25.00 -13.57
N ILE A 212 5.86 25.17 -14.48
CA ILE A 212 6.48 24.07 -15.23
C ILE A 212 7.31 23.20 -14.28
N VAL A 213 8.15 23.80 -13.44
CA VAL A 213 8.97 23.07 -12.45
C VAL A 213 8.08 22.25 -11.51
N LEU A 214 7.07 22.84 -10.88
CA LEU A 214 6.18 22.10 -9.98
C LEU A 214 5.40 21.00 -10.69
N SER A 215 4.93 21.25 -11.92
CA SER A 215 4.22 20.23 -12.69
C SER A 215 5.11 19.01 -12.98
N LEU A 216 6.39 19.24 -13.33
CA LEU A 216 7.36 18.16 -13.54
C LEU A 216 7.72 17.45 -12.24
N THR A 217 7.87 18.18 -11.13
CA THR A 217 8.05 17.58 -9.79
C THR A 217 6.87 16.66 -9.44
N PHE A 218 5.63 17.06 -9.75
CA PHE A 218 4.47 16.22 -9.51
C PHE A 218 4.40 15.02 -10.45
N VAL A 219 4.77 15.15 -11.72
CA VAL A 219 4.91 14.01 -12.65
C VAL A 219 5.95 13.02 -12.12
N TYR A 220 7.09 13.50 -11.62
CA TYR A 220 8.08 12.64 -10.99
C TYR A 220 7.52 11.88 -9.78
N GLY A 221 6.81 12.56 -8.89
CA GLY A 221 6.14 11.90 -7.77
C GLY A 221 5.12 10.85 -8.19
N ILE A 222 4.42 11.05 -9.31
CA ILE A 222 3.48 10.06 -9.87
C ILE A 222 4.23 8.83 -10.40
N LEU A 223 5.39 9.02 -11.02
CA LEU A 223 6.26 7.92 -11.45
C LEU A 223 6.74 7.11 -10.24
N LEU A 224 7.22 7.79 -9.19
CA LEU A 224 7.62 7.12 -7.94
C LEU A 224 6.48 6.32 -7.31
N ALA A 225 5.24 6.81 -7.43
CA ALA A 225 4.05 6.17 -6.91
C ALA A 225 3.50 5.02 -7.80
N GLU A 226 4.08 4.85 -8.99
CA GLU A 226 3.74 3.83 -9.99
C GLU A 226 2.26 3.83 -10.39
N ALA A 227 1.62 5.00 -10.40
CA ALA A 227 0.18 5.16 -10.63
C ALA A 227 -0.14 5.43 -12.11
N ARG A 228 -0.26 4.37 -12.92
CA ARG A 228 -0.47 4.44 -14.39
C ARG A 228 -1.60 5.37 -14.84
N LEU A 229 -2.80 5.20 -14.30
CA LEU A 229 -3.94 6.04 -14.68
C LEU A 229 -3.74 7.51 -14.27
N ALA A 230 -3.15 7.75 -13.10
CA ALA A 230 -2.81 9.10 -12.66
C ALA A 230 -1.76 9.75 -13.56
N LEU A 231 -0.78 8.97 -14.07
CA LEU A 231 0.22 9.47 -15.03
C LEU A 231 -0.43 9.93 -16.33
N LEU A 232 -1.36 9.15 -16.89
CA LEU A 232 -2.09 9.53 -18.11
C LEU A 232 -2.86 10.84 -17.92
N LEU A 233 -3.60 10.98 -16.79
CA LEU A 233 -4.31 12.21 -16.47
C LEU A 233 -3.36 13.38 -16.23
N ALA A 234 -2.22 13.14 -15.60
CA ALA A 234 -1.20 14.16 -15.34
C ALA A 234 -0.56 14.68 -16.63
N LEU A 235 -0.27 13.81 -17.61
CA LEU A 235 0.23 14.20 -18.92
C LEU A 235 -0.80 15.06 -19.68
N GLY A 236 -2.09 14.67 -19.63
CA GLY A 236 -3.17 15.49 -20.18
C GLY A 236 -3.29 16.85 -19.49
N ALA A 237 -3.21 16.88 -18.16
CA ALA A 237 -3.23 18.13 -17.39
C ALA A 237 -2.01 19.02 -17.67
N LEU A 238 -0.82 18.43 -17.80
CA LEU A 238 0.41 19.13 -18.16
C LEU A 238 0.30 19.77 -19.54
N LEU A 239 -0.25 19.04 -20.53
CA LEU A 239 -0.52 19.59 -21.86
C LEU A 239 -1.46 20.81 -21.77
N VAL A 240 -2.53 20.74 -20.97
CA VAL A 240 -3.43 21.88 -20.73
C VAL A 240 -2.68 23.06 -20.09
N VAL A 241 -1.80 22.81 -19.10
CA VAL A 241 -0.99 23.86 -18.45
C VAL A 241 -0.08 24.56 -19.46
N VAL A 242 0.57 23.80 -20.34
CA VAL A 242 1.46 24.33 -21.39
C VAL A 242 0.67 25.13 -22.42
N LEU A 243 -0.40 24.57 -22.99
CA LEU A 243 -1.25 25.26 -23.98
C LEU A 243 -1.84 26.55 -23.43
N TRP A 244 -2.32 26.53 -22.19
CA TRP A 244 -2.85 27.72 -21.53
C TRP A 244 -1.77 28.77 -21.28
N SER A 245 -0.57 28.35 -20.87
CA SER A 245 0.56 29.25 -20.64
C SER A 245 1.08 29.85 -21.94
N LEU A 246 1.08 29.10 -23.04
CA LEU A 246 1.41 29.60 -24.38
C LEU A 246 0.48 30.75 -24.79
N ARG A 247 -0.84 30.60 -24.57
CA ARG A 247 -1.81 31.67 -24.86
C ARG A 247 -1.55 32.96 -24.07
N GLN A 248 -1.06 32.85 -22.83
CA GLN A 248 -0.82 34.03 -21.97
C GLN A 248 0.54 34.68 -22.22
N ARG A 249 1.60 33.87 -22.38
CA ARG A 249 3.00 34.30 -22.42
C ARG A 249 3.84 33.28 -23.20
N TRP A 250 3.70 33.29 -24.53
CA TRP A 250 4.29 32.27 -25.41
C TRP A 250 5.81 32.15 -25.30
N VAL A 251 6.58 33.25 -25.37
CA VAL A 251 8.06 33.22 -25.32
C VAL A 251 8.55 32.53 -24.05
N ALA A 252 8.11 33.00 -22.88
CA ALA A 252 8.52 32.44 -21.61
C ALA A 252 8.10 30.96 -21.47
N THR A 253 6.95 30.59 -22.02
CA THR A 253 6.50 29.19 -21.98
C THR A 253 7.38 28.30 -22.86
N ILE A 254 7.73 28.73 -24.08
CA ILE A 254 8.64 27.99 -24.98
C ILE A 254 10.01 27.81 -24.32
N VAL A 255 10.59 28.88 -23.77
CA VAL A 255 11.91 28.82 -23.12
C VAL A 255 11.93 27.83 -21.97
N TRP A 256 10.95 27.91 -21.06
CA TRP A 256 10.89 26.98 -19.92
C TRP A 256 10.50 25.56 -20.31
N ALA A 257 9.65 25.38 -21.32
CA ALA A 257 9.32 24.06 -21.84
C ALA A 257 10.52 23.40 -22.55
N ALA A 258 11.30 24.17 -23.31
CA ALA A 258 12.53 23.71 -23.94
C ALA A 258 13.60 23.34 -22.91
N ALA A 259 13.78 24.17 -21.86
CA ALA A 259 14.67 23.86 -20.75
C ALA A 259 14.25 22.57 -20.03
N ALA A 260 12.95 22.41 -19.74
CA ALA A 260 12.41 21.19 -19.17
C ALA A 260 12.61 19.97 -20.08
N ALA A 261 12.35 20.10 -21.38
CA ALA A 261 12.55 19.03 -22.35
C ALA A 261 14.02 18.60 -22.48
N THR A 262 14.96 19.53 -22.29
CA THR A 262 16.40 19.26 -22.40
C THR A 262 16.98 18.63 -21.14
N VAL A 263 16.50 19.03 -19.95
CA VAL A 263 17.08 18.60 -18.67
C VAL A 263 16.21 17.58 -17.95
N ALA A 264 14.93 17.91 -17.72
CA ALA A 264 14.06 17.10 -16.88
C ALA A 264 13.57 15.84 -17.58
N VAL A 265 13.23 15.90 -18.87
CA VAL A 265 12.72 14.73 -19.60
C VAL A 265 13.75 13.60 -19.68
N PRO A 266 15.01 13.83 -20.13
CA PRO A 266 16.03 12.79 -20.16
C PRO A 266 16.26 12.17 -18.78
N TRP A 267 16.35 13.01 -17.75
CA TRP A 267 16.50 12.56 -16.37
C TRP A 267 15.34 11.68 -15.90
N LEU A 268 14.10 12.08 -16.17
CA LEU A 268 12.90 11.29 -15.85
C LEU A 268 12.90 9.96 -16.60
N THR A 269 13.18 9.96 -17.90
CA THR A 269 13.19 8.74 -18.72
C THR A 269 14.31 7.77 -18.35
N SER A 270 15.41 8.28 -17.78
CA SER A 270 16.50 7.45 -17.27
C SER A 270 16.30 6.99 -15.82
N SER A 271 15.25 7.44 -15.13
CA SER A 271 15.03 7.11 -13.73
C SER A 271 14.43 5.71 -13.54
N ASP A 272 14.80 5.02 -12.46
CA ASP A 272 14.24 3.72 -12.09
C ASP A 272 12.72 3.76 -11.95
N ALA A 273 12.18 4.89 -11.50
CA ALA A 273 10.73 5.12 -11.38
C ALA A 273 10.02 5.04 -12.74
N PHE A 274 10.63 5.57 -13.80
CA PHE A 274 10.08 5.48 -15.15
C PHE A 274 10.17 4.06 -15.70
N ILE A 275 11.30 3.38 -15.51
CA ILE A 275 11.50 1.99 -15.94
C ILE A 275 10.50 1.07 -15.23
N SER A 276 10.25 1.27 -13.93
CA SER A 276 9.25 0.50 -13.17
C SER A 276 7.82 0.70 -13.71
N VAL A 277 7.46 1.93 -14.08
CA VAL A 277 6.16 2.18 -14.70
C VAL A 277 6.07 1.56 -16.08
N LEU A 278 7.13 1.65 -16.90
CA LEU A 278 7.17 1.10 -18.25
C LEU A 278 7.06 -0.44 -18.24
N THR A 279 7.83 -1.11 -17.38
CA THR A 279 7.76 -2.56 -17.21
C THR A 279 6.35 -3.01 -16.77
N LYS A 280 5.63 -2.21 -15.98
CA LYS A 280 4.21 -2.46 -15.65
C LYS A 280 3.23 -2.20 -16.80
N PHE A 281 3.61 -1.39 -17.78
CA PHE A 281 2.81 -1.24 -19.00
C PHE A 281 3.07 -2.42 -19.96
N GLU A 282 4.29 -2.93 -20.00
CA GLU A 282 4.70 -4.06 -20.85
C GLU A 282 4.20 -5.41 -20.31
N ASP A 283 4.42 -5.66 -19.01
CA ASP A 283 3.97 -6.85 -18.31
C ASP A 283 3.16 -6.46 -17.07
N ASP A 284 1.84 -6.51 -17.22
CA ASP A 284 0.93 -6.24 -16.11
C ASP A 284 0.74 -7.43 -15.16
N GLN A 285 1.49 -8.53 -15.34
CA GLN A 285 1.40 -9.75 -14.55
C GLN A 285 -0.02 -10.30 -14.41
N GLY A 286 -0.86 -10.06 -15.44
CA GLY A 286 -2.29 -10.42 -15.43
C GLY A 286 -3.19 -9.52 -14.57
N SER A 287 -2.70 -8.41 -14.00
CA SER A 287 -3.52 -7.51 -13.16
C SER A 287 -4.73 -6.95 -13.94
N ASN A 288 -4.55 -6.55 -15.20
CA ASN A 288 -5.65 -6.08 -16.05
C ASN A 288 -6.68 -7.17 -16.31
N GLU A 289 -6.26 -8.42 -16.53
CA GLU A 289 -7.18 -9.54 -16.69
C GLU A 289 -7.99 -9.77 -15.41
N GLN A 290 -7.35 -9.71 -14.25
CA GLN A 290 -8.02 -9.87 -12.97
C GLN A 290 -9.00 -8.72 -12.68
N ARG A 291 -8.66 -7.48 -13.07
CA ARG A 291 -9.57 -6.32 -12.97
C ARG A 291 -10.76 -6.46 -13.90
N LEU A 292 -10.53 -6.88 -15.15
CA LEU A 292 -11.60 -7.15 -16.11
C LEU A 292 -12.55 -8.21 -15.57
N ARG A 293 -12.03 -9.29 -14.98
CA ARG A 293 -12.85 -10.30 -14.30
C ARG A 293 -13.62 -9.73 -13.11
N ALA A 294 -13.01 -8.85 -12.31
CA ALA A 294 -13.70 -8.18 -11.21
C ALA A 294 -14.83 -7.25 -11.70
N PHE A 295 -14.62 -6.53 -12.82
CA PHE A 295 -15.66 -5.75 -13.48
C PHE A 295 -16.77 -6.64 -14.05
N SER A 296 -16.43 -7.72 -14.76
CA SER A 296 -17.40 -8.69 -15.27
C SER A 296 -18.26 -9.23 -14.14
N TRP A 297 -17.65 -9.65 -13.04
CA TRP A 297 -18.37 -10.08 -11.84
C TRP A 297 -19.33 -9.00 -11.34
N ALA A 298 -18.89 -7.74 -11.22
CA ALA A 298 -19.74 -6.65 -10.75
C ALA A 298 -20.91 -6.37 -11.68
N PHE A 299 -20.73 -6.51 -13.00
CA PHE A 299 -21.82 -6.37 -13.97
C PHE A 299 -22.78 -7.55 -13.96
N GLU A 300 -22.27 -8.78 -13.83
CA GLU A 300 -23.06 -10.01 -13.74
C GLU A 300 -23.95 -10.05 -12.50
N HIS A 301 -23.52 -9.44 -11.39
CA HIS A 301 -24.26 -9.40 -10.13
C HIS A 301 -24.88 -8.02 -9.86
N MET A 302 -24.88 -7.11 -10.83
CA MET A 302 -25.29 -5.71 -10.64
C MET A 302 -26.75 -5.60 -10.20
N ASP A 303 -27.60 -6.54 -10.61
CA ASP A 303 -29.00 -6.66 -10.20
C ASP A 303 -29.13 -6.94 -8.70
N GLU A 304 -28.23 -7.75 -8.12
CA GLU A 304 -28.22 -8.09 -6.69
C GLU A 304 -27.93 -6.88 -5.78
N PHE A 305 -27.27 -5.85 -6.30
CA PHE A 305 -26.96 -4.62 -5.57
C PHE A 305 -27.36 -3.35 -6.33
N MET A 306 -28.39 -3.44 -7.18
CA MET A 306 -28.88 -2.28 -7.94
C MET A 306 -29.46 -1.21 -7.01
N TRP A 307 -30.33 -1.65 -6.09
CA TRP A 307 -31.12 -0.77 -5.21
C TRP A 307 -30.55 -0.71 -3.80
N THR A 308 -30.19 -1.85 -3.24
CA THR A 308 -29.57 -1.98 -1.92
C THR A 308 -28.12 -2.41 -2.06
N GLY A 309 -27.34 -2.34 -0.99
CA GLY A 309 -26.01 -2.94 -0.97
C GLY A 309 -26.06 -4.44 -1.21
N TYR A 310 -24.93 -5.00 -1.65
CA TYR A 310 -24.74 -6.43 -1.88
C TYR A 310 -25.07 -7.21 -0.60
N SER A 311 -25.87 -8.27 -0.77
CA SER A 311 -26.38 -9.11 0.31
C SER A 311 -25.32 -10.09 0.83
N GLY A 312 -24.37 -10.46 -0.02
CA GLY A 312 -23.24 -11.32 0.33
C GLY A 312 -22.11 -10.59 1.07
N ASN A 313 -20.97 -11.26 1.18
CA ASN A 313 -19.79 -10.67 1.80
C ASN A 313 -19.25 -9.52 0.93
N ARG A 314 -19.25 -8.31 1.47
CA ARG A 314 -18.79 -7.08 0.80
C ARG A 314 -17.28 -6.97 0.69
N ASP A 315 -16.54 -7.77 1.46
CA ASP A 315 -15.13 -8.03 1.19
C ASP A 315 -15.03 -9.09 0.09
N LEU A 316 -15.29 -8.68 -1.15
CA LEU A 316 -15.33 -9.57 -2.32
C LEU A 316 -13.99 -10.27 -2.57
N MET A 317 -12.89 -9.57 -2.27
CA MET A 317 -11.55 -10.15 -2.35
C MET A 317 -11.35 -11.12 -1.18
N GLY A 318 -11.70 -10.77 0.04
CA GLY A 318 -11.59 -11.67 1.20
C GLY A 318 -12.47 -12.92 1.08
N SER A 319 -13.64 -12.83 0.47
CA SER A 319 -14.55 -13.96 0.22
C SER A 319 -14.11 -14.86 -0.93
N GLY A 320 -13.27 -14.35 -1.84
CA GLY A 320 -12.85 -15.07 -3.04
C GLY A 320 -13.83 -14.98 -4.21
N ALA A 321 -14.85 -14.12 -4.11
CA ALA A 321 -15.74 -13.82 -5.23
C ALA A 321 -14.99 -13.19 -6.42
N VAL A 322 -13.98 -12.37 -6.12
CA VAL A 322 -13.08 -11.79 -7.10
C VAL A 322 -11.62 -12.04 -6.70
N SER A 323 -10.75 -12.25 -7.70
CA SER A 323 -9.31 -12.45 -7.46
C SER A 323 -8.56 -11.14 -7.20
N SER A 324 -9.14 -10.00 -7.59
CA SER A 324 -8.59 -8.66 -7.38
C SER A 324 -9.68 -7.71 -6.92
N SER A 325 -9.28 -6.59 -6.31
CA SER A 325 -10.22 -5.51 -5.98
C SER A 325 -10.90 -4.94 -7.23
N LEU A 326 -12.15 -4.48 -7.11
CA LEU A 326 -12.88 -3.81 -8.19
C LEU A 326 -12.15 -2.59 -8.77
N GLU A 327 -11.24 -1.98 -7.99
CA GLU A 327 -10.47 -0.77 -8.34
C GLU A 327 -11.34 0.42 -8.79
N ASN A 328 -12.63 0.38 -8.48
CA ASN A 328 -13.59 1.43 -8.80
C ASN A 328 -14.39 1.79 -7.54
N GLY A 329 -14.11 2.96 -7.00
CA GLY A 329 -14.75 3.50 -5.79
C GLY A 329 -16.26 3.64 -5.90
N TYR A 330 -16.83 3.86 -7.10
CA TYR A 330 -18.28 3.90 -7.28
C TYR A 330 -18.90 2.50 -7.25
N LEU A 331 -18.27 1.50 -7.87
CA LEU A 331 -18.73 0.12 -7.77
C LEU A 331 -18.62 -0.39 -6.33
N ILE A 332 -17.51 -0.11 -5.65
CA ILE A 332 -17.36 -0.45 -4.23
C ILE A 332 -18.43 0.25 -3.41
N PHE A 333 -18.67 1.54 -3.60
CA PHE A 333 -19.78 2.23 -2.93
C PHE A 333 -21.14 1.57 -3.23
N GLY A 334 -21.34 1.13 -4.48
CA GLY A 334 -22.50 0.38 -4.92
C GLY A 334 -22.68 -0.94 -4.19
N THR A 335 -21.61 -1.71 -3.98
CA THR A 335 -21.69 -2.95 -3.19
C THR A 335 -22.06 -2.69 -1.72
N TYR A 336 -21.83 -1.49 -1.19
CA TYR A 336 -22.20 -1.14 0.19
C TYR A 336 -23.60 -0.55 0.32
N PHE A 337 -24.01 0.31 -0.62
CA PHE A 337 -25.24 1.14 -0.51
C PHE A 337 -26.19 1.05 -1.70
N GLY A 338 -25.85 0.29 -2.72
CA GLY A 338 -26.60 0.14 -3.97
C GLY A 338 -26.04 1.00 -5.12
N MET A 339 -26.12 0.49 -6.35
CA MET A 339 -25.68 1.21 -7.55
C MET A 339 -26.45 2.50 -7.79
N ALA A 340 -27.74 2.56 -7.43
CA ALA A 340 -28.51 3.79 -7.44
C ALA A 340 -27.89 4.87 -6.54
N ALA A 341 -27.46 4.51 -5.32
CA ALA A 341 -26.77 5.43 -4.42
C ALA A 341 -25.41 5.86 -4.98
N ALA A 342 -24.66 4.94 -5.59
CA ALA A 342 -23.40 5.25 -6.27
C ALA A 342 -23.59 6.24 -7.43
N ALA A 343 -24.67 6.10 -8.21
CA ALA A 343 -25.03 7.02 -9.27
C ALA A 343 -25.39 8.41 -8.72
N VAL A 344 -26.15 8.50 -7.64
CA VAL A 344 -26.46 9.77 -6.96
C VAL A 344 -25.17 10.44 -6.46
N LEU A 345 -24.25 9.66 -5.89
CA LEU A 345 -22.94 10.15 -5.47
C LEU A 345 -22.11 10.67 -6.66
N ALA A 346 -22.06 9.93 -7.77
CA ALA A 346 -21.37 10.36 -8.98
C ALA A 346 -21.97 11.66 -9.54
N LEU A 347 -23.30 11.78 -9.57
CA LEU A 347 -23.99 13.00 -9.95
C LEU A 347 -23.68 14.16 -9.00
N LEU A 348 -23.62 13.92 -7.69
CA LEU A 348 -23.20 14.92 -6.71
C LEU A 348 -21.77 15.40 -7.01
N HIS A 349 -20.84 14.47 -7.23
CA HIS A 349 -19.44 14.78 -7.57
C HIS A 349 -19.31 15.59 -8.86
N VAL A 350 -19.96 15.17 -9.94
CA VAL A 350 -19.98 15.89 -11.22
C VAL A 350 -20.64 17.26 -11.04
N SER A 351 -21.75 17.34 -10.29
CA SER A 351 -22.42 18.61 -10.03
C SER A 351 -21.48 19.60 -9.34
N VAL A 352 -20.75 19.16 -8.31
CA VAL A 352 -19.79 19.99 -7.56
C VAL A 352 -18.60 20.42 -8.42
N ALA A 353 -18.04 19.51 -9.23
CA ALA A 353 -16.91 19.82 -10.10
C ALA A 353 -17.29 20.83 -11.21
N CYS A 354 -18.47 20.65 -11.81
CA CYS A 354 -18.94 21.44 -12.95
C CYS A 354 -19.73 22.69 -12.55
N ALA A 355 -20.12 22.82 -11.28
CA ALA A 355 -20.90 23.93 -10.73
C ALA A 355 -20.35 25.32 -11.15
N ALA A 356 -19.03 25.44 -11.19
CA ALA A 356 -18.33 26.67 -11.54
C ALA A 356 -18.44 27.06 -13.03
N LEU A 357 -18.65 26.10 -13.93
CA LEU A 357 -18.73 26.35 -15.38
C LEU A 357 -20.09 26.95 -15.78
N ALA A 358 -21.14 26.62 -15.04
CA ALA A 358 -22.51 27.05 -15.29
C ALA A 358 -22.74 28.55 -15.01
N THR A 359 -21.93 29.19 -14.16
CA THR A 359 -22.16 30.56 -13.67
C THR A 359 -21.54 31.69 -14.53
N GLY A 360 -21.09 31.36 -15.75
CA GLY A 360 -21.06 32.25 -16.92
C GLY A 360 -20.01 33.37 -17.01
N THR A 361 -19.58 34.01 -15.93
CA THR A 361 -18.89 35.32 -16.04
C THR A 361 -17.37 35.29 -15.88
N ARG A 362 -16.78 34.27 -15.22
CA ARG A 362 -15.31 34.18 -14.99
C ARG A 362 -14.75 32.76 -15.18
N ARG A 363 -15.15 32.11 -16.28
CA ARG A 363 -14.72 30.73 -16.63
C ARG A 363 -13.20 30.51 -16.54
N ALA A 364 -12.41 31.49 -16.98
CA ALA A 364 -10.94 31.39 -16.99
C ALA A 364 -10.30 31.21 -15.60
N ARG A 365 -10.89 31.77 -14.53
CA ARG A 365 -10.35 31.64 -13.17
C ARG A 365 -10.78 30.32 -12.53
N ALA A 366 -12.02 29.87 -12.76
CA ALA A 366 -12.53 28.62 -12.22
C ALA A 366 -11.88 27.37 -12.83
N TRP A 367 -11.52 27.44 -14.11
CA TRP A 367 -11.09 26.30 -14.91
C TRP A 367 -10.00 25.41 -14.28
N PRO A 368 -8.86 25.94 -13.78
CA PRO A 368 -7.82 25.10 -13.17
C PRO A 368 -8.32 24.19 -12.04
N SER A 369 -9.20 24.72 -11.20
CA SER A 369 -9.75 24.00 -10.04
C SER A 369 -10.84 23.03 -10.46
N THR A 370 -11.61 23.34 -11.51
CA THR A 370 -12.55 22.39 -12.13
C THR A 370 -11.81 21.20 -12.72
N VAL A 371 -10.72 21.42 -13.46
CA VAL A 371 -9.91 20.32 -14.02
C VAL A 371 -9.33 19.46 -12.90
N ALA A 372 -8.82 20.07 -11.81
CA ALA A 372 -8.35 19.34 -10.63
C ALA A 372 -9.46 18.46 -10.00
N ALA A 373 -10.68 18.99 -9.87
CA ALA A 373 -11.83 18.24 -9.38
C ALA A 373 -12.18 17.06 -10.31
N VAL A 374 -12.18 17.27 -11.64
CA VAL A 374 -12.43 16.21 -12.64
C VAL A 374 -11.36 15.13 -12.61
N VAL A 375 -10.07 15.49 -12.49
CA VAL A 375 -8.97 14.52 -12.31
C VAL A 375 -9.19 13.70 -11.04
N THR A 376 -9.68 14.34 -9.97
CA THR A 376 -10.02 13.64 -8.72
C THR A 376 -11.19 12.69 -8.89
N ILE A 377 -12.20 13.01 -9.72
CA ILE A 377 -13.26 12.05 -10.11
C ILE A 377 -12.66 10.85 -10.86
N GLY A 378 -11.67 11.07 -11.74
CA GLY A 378 -10.94 10.01 -12.41
C GLY A 378 -10.29 9.02 -11.43
N ALA A 379 -9.85 9.50 -10.27
CA ALA A 379 -9.31 8.65 -9.21
C ALA A 379 -10.29 7.60 -8.69
N PHE A 380 -11.59 7.93 -8.66
CA PHE A 380 -12.63 6.98 -8.26
C PHE A 380 -12.76 5.81 -9.22
N PHE A 381 -12.33 5.95 -10.48
CA PHE A 381 -12.37 4.84 -11.44
C PHE A 381 -11.13 3.93 -11.36
N GLY A 382 -10.07 4.35 -10.67
CA GLY A 382 -8.83 3.57 -10.55
C GLY A 382 -8.37 3.31 -9.11
N SER A 383 -9.21 3.60 -8.11
CA SER A 383 -8.88 3.48 -6.69
C SER A 383 -9.98 2.72 -5.95
N SER A 384 -9.59 1.72 -5.17
CA SER A 384 -10.50 0.90 -4.35
C SER A 384 -10.76 1.44 -2.95
N SER A 385 -10.09 2.53 -2.62
CA SER A 385 -9.94 3.01 -1.25
C SER A 385 -11.09 3.92 -0.79
N PHE A 386 -12.08 4.21 -1.63
CA PHE A 386 -13.07 5.24 -1.35
C PHE A 386 -13.80 5.04 -0.01
N MET A 387 -14.28 3.81 0.23
CA MET A 387 -14.95 3.44 1.49
C MET A 387 -14.01 3.47 2.70
N ALA A 388 -12.70 3.39 2.49
CA ALA A 388 -11.67 3.54 3.51
C ALA A 388 -11.28 5.01 3.75
N GLN A 389 -12.22 5.94 3.52
CA GLN A 389 -11.99 7.39 3.57
C GLN A 389 -10.79 7.77 2.71
N ALA A 390 -10.92 7.59 1.40
CA ALA A 390 -9.87 8.01 0.47
C ALA A 390 -9.65 9.53 0.51
N LEU A 391 -8.42 9.96 0.27
CA LEU A 391 -8.05 11.38 0.21
C LEU A 391 -8.86 12.12 -0.86
N GLU A 392 -9.10 11.43 -1.98
CA GLU A 392 -9.77 11.92 -3.18
C GLU A 392 -11.20 12.40 -2.90
N GLY A 393 -11.92 11.72 -1.99
CA GLY A 393 -13.24 12.16 -1.56
C GLY A 393 -13.21 13.55 -0.92
N THR A 394 -12.19 13.85 -0.12
CA THR A 394 -12.04 15.19 0.48
C THR A 394 -11.55 16.22 -0.53
N MET A 395 -10.54 15.86 -1.31
CA MET A 395 -9.91 16.78 -2.26
C MET A 395 -10.88 17.20 -3.36
N LEU A 396 -11.83 16.35 -3.75
CA LEU A 396 -12.88 16.71 -4.70
C LEU A 396 -13.68 17.93 -4.24
N PHE A 397 -14.17 17.94 -2.99
CA PHE A 397 -14.94 19.06 -2.46
C PHE A 397 -14.08 20.30 -2.23
N VAL A 398 -12.81 20.13 -1.86
CA VAL A 398 -11.83 21.24 -1.75
C VAL A 398 -11.63 21.91 -3.11
N PHE A 399 -11.36 21.13 -4.16
CA PHE A 399 -11.16 21.67 -5.51
C PHE A 399 -12.44 22.23 -6.11
N GLY A 400 -13.59 21.59 -5.89
CA GLY A 400 -14.91 22.11 -6.28
C GLY A 400 -15.23 23.45 -5.62
N ALA A 401 -14.92 23.62 -4.34
CA ALA A 401 -15.08 24.88 -3.63
C ALA A 401 -14.21 26.00 -4.22
N LEU A 402 -12.94 25.71 -4.53
CA LEU A 402 -12.03 26.65 -5.17
C LEU A 402 -12.47 27.00 -6.61
N ALA A 403 -13.05 26.05 -7.33
CA ALA A 403 -13.60 26.28 -8.66
C ALA A 403 -14.79 27.25 -8.62
N TRP A 404 -15.75 27.01 -7.72
CA TRP A 404 -16.97 27.82 -7.59
C TRP A 404 -16.68 29.30 -7.30
N VAL A 405 -15.71 29.60 -6.45
CA VAL A 405 -15.38 31.00 -6.15
C VAL A 405 -14.72 31.69 -7.33
N GLY A 406 -13.98 30.96 -8.17
CA GLY A 406 -13.42 31.49 -9.40
C GLY A 406 -14.47 32.05 -10.37
N SER A 407 -15.70 31.52 -10.36
CA SER A 407 -16.76 31.88 -11.30
C SER A 407 -17.71 32.98 -10.82
N SER A 408 -17.81 33.21 -9.49
CA SER A 408 -18.72 34.21 -8.91
C SER A 408 -18.06 35.59 -8.85
N ALA A 409 -18.71 36.63 -9.39
CA ALA A 409 -18.27 38.01 -9.15
C ALA A 409 -18.35 38.31 -7.65
N PRO A 410 -17.33 38.97 -7.05
CA PRO A 410 -17.43 39.40 -5.67
C PRO A 410 -18.60 40.37 -5.54
N ARG A 411 -19.72 39.94 -4.94
CA ARG A 411 -20.84 40.83 -4.57
C ARG A 411 -20.37 42.06 -3.78
N TRP A 412 -19.24 41.92 -3.09
CA TRP A 412 -18.57 43.00 -2.37
C TRP A 412 -18.35 44.25 -3.22
N SER A 413 -18.08 44.18 -4.54
CA SER A 413 -17.89 45.42 -5.32
C SER A 413 -19.19 46.20 -5.55
N ALA A 414 -20.34 45.53 -5.57
CA ALA A 414 -21.63 46.19 -5.69
C ALA A 414 -22.03 46.80 -4.33
N ASP A 415 -21.92 46.03 -3.25
CA ASP A 415 -22.26 46.52 -1.91
C ASP A 415 -21.29 47.62 -1.43
N ARG A 416 -20.00 47.59 -1.77
CA ARG A 416 -19.10 48.72 -1.47
C ARG A 416 -19.25 49.89 -2.41
N ALA A 417 -19.65 49.69 -3.67
CA ALA A 417 -20.02 50.84 -4.49
C ALA A 417 -21.26 51.52 -3.90
N GLN A 418 -22.20 50.73 -3.36
CA GLN A 418 -23.40 51.24 -2.72
C GLN A 418 -23.12 51.88 -1.36
N VAL A 419 -22.32 51.22 -0.50
CA VAL A 419 -21.88 51.78 0.79
C VAL A 419 -20.93 52.95 0.60
N ALA A 420 -20.04 52.96 -0.39
CA ALA A 420 -19.21 54.13 -0.68
C ALA A 420 -20.03 55.28 -1.30
N VAL A 421 -21.14 54.99 -2.00
CA VAL A 421 -22.09 56.02 -2.44
C VAL A 421 -22.91 56.54 -1.25
N GLU A 422 -23.30 55.69 -0.31
CA GLU A 422 -23.98 56.10 0.93
C GLU A 422 -23.05 56.84 1.90
N GLU A 423 -21.80 56.39 2.06
CA GLU A 423 -20.75 57.06 2.83
C GLU A 423 -20.33 58.36 2.16
N ALA A 424 -20.17 58.42 0.83
CA ALA A 424 -19.92 59.69 0.13
C ALA A 424 -21.13 60.65 0.19
N ALA A 425 -22.36 60.13 0.22
CA ALA A 425 -23.56 60.93 0.44
C ALA A 425 -23.68 61.42 1.90
N ALA A 426 -23.16 60.66 2.87
CA ALA A 426 -23.13 61.04 4.28
C ALA A 426 -21.94 61.97 4.63
N GLU A 427 -20.79 61.81 3.98
CA GLU A 427 -19.60 62.67 4.11
C GLU A 427 -19.78 64.01 3.39
N ALA A 428 -20.73 64.13 2.45
CA ALA A 428 -21.17 65.41 1.89
C ALA A 428 -21.99 66.28 2.88
N GLY A 429 -21.90 66.02 4.18
CA GLY A 429 -22.34 66.92 5.24
C GLY A 429 -21.52 68.23 5.27
N PRO A 430 -22.10 69.31 5.82
CA PRO A 430 -21.56 70.67 5.68
C PRO A 430 -20.17 70.83 6.30
N PRO A 431 -19.33 71.72 5.75
CA PRO A 431 -17.90 71.76 6.02
C PRO A 431 -17.65 72.20 7.47
N GLN A 432 -17.19 71.27 8.30
CA GLN A 432 -16.61 71.57 9.60
C GLN A 432 -15.12 71.32 9.52
N GLY A 433 -14.37 72.42 9.49
CA GLY A 433 -12.93 72.40 9.65
C GLY A 433 -12.59 72.26 11.13
N GLU A 434 -11.70 71.33 11.47
CA GLU A 434 -10.81 71.50 12.60
C GLU A 434 -9.58 70.59 12.46
N LEU A 435 -8.43 71.23 12.56
CA LEU A 435 -7.09 70.66 12.51
C LEU A 435 -6.80 69.86 13.78
N ARG A 436 -6.21 68.68 13.65
CA ARG A 436 -5.46 68.05 14.75
C ARG A 436 -4.15 67.44 14.28
N GLU A 437 -3.09 67.92 14.89
CA GLU A 437 -1.69 67.49 14.78
C GLU A 437 -1.41 66.14 15.45
N PRO A 438 -0.29 65.47 15.07
CA PRO A 438 0.05 64.12 15.51
C PRO A 438 0.92 64.09 16.78
N ALA A 439 0.65 63.15 17.68
CA ALA A 439 1.51 62.84 18.82
C ALA A 439 2.46 61.67 18.50
N ALA A 440 3.73 61.85 18.87
CA ALA A 440 4.88 60.98 18.67
C ALA A 440 4.96 59.84 19.74
N PRO A 441 5.86 58.85 19.57
CA PRO A 441 5.83 57.56 20.28
C PRO A 441 6.78 57.53 21.49
N ASP A 442 6.51 56.68 22.49
CA ASP A 442 7.45 56.45 23.59
C ASP A 442 7.57 54.97 23.99
N ARG A 443 8.83 54.53 24.06
CA ARG A 443 9.53 53.54 24.92
C ARG A 443 8.87 52.19 25.27
N ALA A 444 9.49 51.06 24.94
CA ALA A 444 10.66 50.41 25.57
C ALA A 444 10.36 49.71 26.92
N ARG A 445 10.46 48.38 26.90
CA ARG A 445 10.63 47.37 27.98
C ARG A 445 11.00 46.08 27.23
N ASP A 446 12.18 45.48 27.31
CA ASP A 446 13.03 45.10 28.45
C ASP A 446 12.28 44.20 29.44
N GLU A 447 12.48 42.89 29.29
CA GLU A 447 12.34 41.86 30.32
C GLU A 447 12.97 40.54 29.81
N SER A 448 13.97 40.12 30.56
CA SER A 448 14.81 38.93 30.50
C SER A 448 14.17 37.73 31.23
N GLU A 449 14.88 36.59 31.22
CA GLU A 449 14.72 35.41 32.11
C GLU A 449 13.60 34.43 31.68
N ASP A 450 13.73 33.10 31.59
CA ASP A 450 14.63 32.11 32.22
C ASP A 450 14.75 30.84 31.35
N GLU A 451 15.93 30.22 31.31
CA GLU A 451 16.16 28.83 30.87
C GLU A 451 15.98 27.85 32.06
N PRO A 452 15.30 26.70 31.87
CA PRO A 452 15.40 25.61 32.83
C PRO A 452 16.34 24.48 32.36
N ALA A 453 17.14 24.07 33.34
CA ALA A 453 18.10 22.99 33.43
C ALA A 453 17.74 21.68 32.70
N ALA A 454 18.78 21.11 32.07
CA ALA A 454 18.82 19.75 31.56
C ALA A 454 18.80 18.72 32.71
N VAL A 455 17.98 17.69 32.53
CA VAL A 455 17.90 16.51 33.40
C VAL A 455 18.84 15.46 32.83
N GLU A 456 19.82 15.04 33.63
CA GLU A 456 20.69 13.89 33.38
C GLU A 456 19.88 12.59 33.55
N GLU A 457 19.81 11.77 32.49
CA GLU A 457 19.29 10.40 32.56
C GLU A 457 20.45 9.41 32.78
N GLU A 458 20.36 8.62 33.85
CA GLU A 458 21.25 7.50 34.16
C GLU A 458 21.14 6.38 33.11
N PRO A 459 22.25 5.76 32.67
CA PRO A 459 22.21 4.63 31.77
C PRO A 459 21.90 3.33 32.55
N VAL A 460 20.81 2.68 32.15
CA VAL A 460 20.45 1.32 32.58
C VAL A 460 21.48 0.33 32.03
N ALA A 461 22.09 -0.44 32.93
CA ALA A 461 23.05 -1.49 32.64
C ALA A 461 22.44 -2.57 31.73
N ALA A 462 23.01 -2.75 30.54
CA ALA A 462 22.73 -3.87 29.67
C ALA A 462 23.52 -5.09 30.18
N GLU A 463 22.79 -6.16 30.53
CA GLU A 463 23.34 -7.46 30.88
C GLU A 463 24.15 -8.02 29.70
N GLY A 464 25.35 -8.52 30.02
CA GLY A 464 26.33 -9.01 29.05
C GLY A 464 25.86 -10.25 28.31
N GLU A 465 25.55 -10.07 27.04
CA GLU A 465 25.41 -11.15 26.06
C GLU A 465 26.83 -11.61 25.68
N THR A 466 27.30 -12.68 26.32
CA THR A 466 28.58 -13.33 26.00
C THR A 466 28.57 -13.78 24.54
N ALA A 467 29.30 -13.07 23.68
CA ALA A 467 29.54 -13.43 22.29
C ALA A 467 30.30 -14.76 22.22
N LEU A 468 29.55 -15.86 22.09
CA LEU A 468 30.06 -17.15 21.64
C LEU A 468 30.49 -17.00 20.18
N THR A 469 31.80 -16.95 19.96
CA THR A 469 32.41 -17.10 18.64
C THR A 469 32.20 -18.54 18.19
N ASN A 470 31.10 -18.80 17.48
CA ASN A 470 30.80 -20.13 16.94
C ASN A 470 31.62 -20.36 15.66
N PRO A 471 32.53 -21.36 15.61
CA PRO A 471 33.42 -21.61 14.47
C PRO A 471 32.80 -22.51 13.37
N SER A 472 31.51 -22.88 13.47
CA SER A 472 30.81 -23.72 12.50
C SER A 472 29.85 -22.88 11.66
N GLY A 473 30.34 -22.36 10.54
CA GLY A 473 29.44 -21.74 9.58
C GLY A 473 28.63 -22.80 8.81
N HIS A 474 27.39 -22.45 8.49
CA HIS A 474 26.42 -23.36 7.87
C HIS A 474 26.39 -23.20 6.34
N THR A 475 26.40 -24.31 5.62
CA THR A 475 26.10 -24.34 4.17
C THR A 475 24.62 -24.61 3.96
N VAL A 476 23.95 -23.69 3.28
CA VAL A 476 22.49 -23.72 3.08
C VAL A 476 22.14 -23.72 1.59
N ILE A 477 21.27 -24.65 1.21
CA ILE A 477 20.59 -24.69 -0.07
C ILE A 477 19.19 -24.10 0.10
N LEU A 478 18.82 -23.16 -0.76
CA LEU A 478 17.45 -22.70 -0.90
C LEU A 478 16.86 -23.24 -2.21
N ARG A 479 15.88 -24.13 -2.12
CA ARG A 479 15.23 -24.72 -3.30
C ARG A 479 14.23 -23.74 -3.90
N ALA A 480 14.37 -23.36 -5.16
CA ALA A 480 13.43 -22.45 -5.80
C ALA A 480 13.23 -22.74 -7.29
N HIS A 481 12.08 -22.36 -7.83
CA HIS A 481 11.77 -22.53 -9.26
C HIS A 481 12.03 -21.26 -10.07
N ARG A 482 11.99 -20.09 -9.43
CA ARG A 482 12.06 -18.79 -10.09
C ARG A 482 12.55 -17.71 -9.12
N PRO A 483 13.10 -16.60 -9.62
CA PRO A 483 13.54 -15.45 -8.83
C PRO A 483 12.35 -14.61 -8.32
N ASP A 484 11.37 -15.25 -7.68
CA ASP A 484 10.26 -14.51 -7.09
C ASP A 484 10.65 -13.85 -5.76
N ARG A 485 9.82 -12.88 -5.37
CA ARG A 485 10.09 -12.04 -4.20
C ARG A 485 10.27 -12.84 -2.91
N PRO A 486 9.43 -13.83 -2.56
CA PRO A 486 9.64 -14.66 -1.37
C PRO A 486 11.00 -15.35 -1.37
N THR A 487 11.39 -15.93 -2.51
CA THR A 487 12.68 -16.60 -2.69
C THR A 487 13.85 -15.65 -2.46
N LEU A 488 13.87 -14.51 -3.15
CA LEU A 488 14.96 -13.53 -3.02
C LEU A 488 15.04 -12.92 -1.60
N THR A 489 13.90 -12.77 -0.94
CA THR A 489 13.84 -12.29 0.46
C THR A 489 14.40 -13.33 1.42
N ALA A 490 14.02 -14.61 1.26
CA ALA A 490 14.56 -15.70 2.05
C ALA A 490 16.08 -15.83 1.86
N TYR A 491 16.56 -15.80 0.60
CA TYR A 491 17.99 -15.83 0.27
C TYR A 491 18.77 -14.69 0.95
N ARG A 492 18.33 -13.44 0.78
CA ARG A 492 19.01 -12.27 1.38
C ARG A 492 18.97 -12.30 2.91
N ARG A 493 17.89 -12.80 3.51
CA ARG A 493 17.79 -12.98 4.97
C ARG A 493 18.82 -14.00 5.47
N LEU A 494 18.93 -15.15 4.80
CA LEU A 494 19.91 -16.18 5.14
C LEU A 494 21.34 -15.67 4.95
N ARG A 495 21.63 -14.97 3.85
CA ARG A 495 22.97 -14.44 3.56
C ARG A 495 23.43 -13.34 4.54
N ARG A 496 22.48 -12.63 5.17
CA ARG A 496 22.78 -11.63 6.21
C ARG A 496 23.01 -12.26 7.59
N ASP A 497 22.70 -13.54 7.76
CA ASP A 497 22.89 -14.25 9.02
C ASP A 497 24.39 -14.61 9.16
N PRO A 498 25.12 -14.05 10.14
CA PRO A 498 26.57 -14.20 10.23
C PRO A 498 27.04 -15.62 10.52
N GLY A 499 26.15 -16.53 10.96
CA GLY A 499 26.48 -17.94 11.15
C GLY A 499 26.28 -18.80 9.90
N ILE A 500 25.90 -18.23 8.76
CA ILE A 500 25.74 -18.95 7.49
C ILE A 500 26.90 -18.60 6.56
N ASP A 501 27.74 -19.58 6.26
CA ASP A 501 28.92 -19.41 5.39
C ASP A 501 28.53 -19.19 3.93
N SER A 502 27.52 -19.95 3.48
CA SER A 502 27.09 -19.92 2.10
C SER A 502 25.61 -20.24 1.97
N VAL A 503 24.97 -19.52 1.05
CA VAL A 503 23.60 -19.77 0.61
C VAL A 503 23.64 -19.92 -0.89
N THR A 504 23.19 -21.05 -1.41
CA THR A 504 23.07 -21.29 -2.86
C THR A 504 21.62 -21.59 -3.20
N ILE A 505 21.08 -20.91 -4.21
CA ILE A 505 19.75 -21.24 -4.74
C ILE A 505 19.89 -22.39 -5.73
N LEU A 506 19.11 -23.44 -5.53
CA LEU A 506 18.99 -24.54 -6.49
C LEU A 506 17.77 -24.25 -7.37
N ALA A 507 18.05 -23.79 -8.59
CA ALA A 507 17.04 -23.39 -9.58
C ALA A 507 16.66 -24.58 -10.45
N ASP A 508 15.38 -24.97 -10.46
CA ASP A 508 14.90 -26.00 -11.37
C ASP A 508 14.78 -25.45 -12.80
N GLU A 509 15.70 -25.84 -13.68
CA GLU A 509 15.72 -25.45 -15.09
C GLU A 509 15.42 -26.63 -16.03
N VAL A 510 15.12 -27.81 -15.49
CA VAL A 510 14.85 -29.02 -16.29
C VAL A 510 13.63 -28.81 -17.19
N THR A 511 12.65 -28.04 -16.74
CA THR A 511 11.44 -27.72 -17.51
C THR A 511 11.62 -26.56 -18.51
N GLY A 512 12.85 -26.06 -18.71
CA GLY A 512 13.19 -25.14 -19.80
C GLY A 512 12.87 -23.66 -19.56
N ALA A 513 12.48 -23.26 -18.35
CA ALA A 513 12.29 -21.86 -18.01
C ALA A 513 13.63 -21.25 -17.56
N GLY A 514 14.46 -20.83 -18.52
CA GLY A 514 15.69 -20.08 -18.22
C GLY A 514 15.32 -18.73 -17.59
N HIS A 515 15.28 -18.68 -16.26
CA HIS A 515 14.99 -17.47 -15.52
C HIS A 515 16.27 -16.65 -15.32
N SER A 516 16.20 -15.34 -15.54
CA SER A 516 17.29 -14.44 -15.19
C SER A 516 17.32 -14.19 -13.70
N TRP A 517 18.36 -14.69 -13.03
CA TRP A 517 18.60 -14.42 -11.62
C TRP A 517 19.42 -13.14 -11.44
N PRO A 518 19.23 -12.38 -10.34
CA PRO A 518 20.08 -11.23 -10.04
C PRO A 518 21.55 -11.62 -9.87
N ASP A 519 22.48 -10.77 -10.32
CA ASP A 519 23.93 -11.02 -10.26
C ASP A 519 24.46 -11.20 -8.83
N ASP A 520 23.74 -10.69 -7.82
CA ASP A 520 24.08 -10.85 -6.41
C ASP A 520 23.66 -12.21 -5.82
N VAL A 521 23.03 -13.09 -6.59
CA VAL A 521 22.50 -14.36 -6.10
C VAL A 521 23.36 -15.53 -6.59
N ASP A 522 23.86 -16.35 -5.66
CA ASP A 522 24.53 -17.61 -6.01
C ASP A 522 23.47 -18.65 -6.39
N VAL A 523 23.52 -19.10 -7.65
CA VAL A 523 22.53 -20.01 -8.22
C VAL A 523 23.24 -21.19 -8.86
N LEU A 524 22.80 -22.40 -8.51
CA LEU A 524 23.21 -23.63 -9.15
C LEU A 524 21.99 -24.21 -9.89
N PRO A 525 21.98 -24.20 -11.23
CA PRO A 525 20.85 -24.72 -11.99
C PRO A 525 20.83 -26.25 -11.98
N ILE A 526 19.64 -26.81 -11.83
CA ILE A 526 19.35 -28.23 -12.02
C ILE A 526 18.98 -28.38 -13.49
N THR A 527 19.89 -28.93 -14.29
CA THR A 527 19.69 -29.09 -15.75
C THR A 527 19.62 -30.57 -16.12
N GLY A 528 19.01 -30.85 -17.28
CA GLY A 528 18.93 -32.22 -17.82
C GLY A 528 20.28 -32.94 -17.87
N PRO A 529 21.34 -32.33 -18.45
CA PRO A 529 22.67 -32.96 -18.51
C PRO A 529 23.23 -33.38 -17.14
N VAL A 530 23.07 -32.56 -16.09
CA VAL A 530 23.58 -32.91 -14.76
C VAL A 530 22.79 -34.05 -14.14
N LEU A 531 21.48 -34.13 -14.39
CA LEU A 531 20.67 -35.26 -13.94
C LEU A 531 21.06 -36.55 -14.68
N GLU A 532 21.35 -36.47 -15.98
CA GLU A 532 21.84 -37.60 -16.77
C GLU A 532 23.21 -38.10 -16.27
N GLU A 533 24.14 -37.19 -15.94
CA GLU A 533 25.42 -37.52 -15.28
C GLU A 533 25.21 -38.31 -13.97
N LEU A 534 24.17 -37.95 -13.22
CA LEU A 534 23.78 -38.62 -11.98
C LEU A 534 22.96 -39.90 -12.22
N GLY A 535 22.63 -40.24 -13.48
CA GLY A 535 21.77 -41.37 -13.81
C GLY A 535 20.34 -41.20 -13.30
N LEU A 536 19.84 -39.97 -13.25
CA LEU A 536 18.49 -39.60 -12.82
C LEU A 536 17.63 -39.21 -14.03
N ARG A 537 16.32 -39.47 -13.94
CA ARG A 537 15.39 -39.13 -15.04
C ARG A 537 15.12 -37.63 -15.14
N THR A 538 15.05 -37.14 -16.37
CA THR A 538 14.77 -35.74 -16.73
C THR A 538 13.34 -35.50 -17.21
N ASP A 539 12.60 -36.57 -17.53
CA ASP A 539 11.26 -36.54 -18.13
C ASP A 539 10.12 -36.66 -17.11
N ILE A 540 10.38 -36.30 -15.85
CA ILE A 540 9.38 -36.35 -14.78
C ILE A 540 8.57 -35.05 -14.81
N ALA A 541 7.25 -35.16 -15.03
CA ALA A 541 6.33 -34.04 -14.90
C ALA A 541 6.39 -33.45 -13.48
N ASP A 542 6.51 -32.13 -13.38
CA ASP A 542 6.69 -31.39 -12.12
C ASP A 542 7.90 -31.89 -11.30
N ALA A 543 9.03 -32.21 -11.97
CA ALA A 543 10.25 -32.65 -11.32
C ALA A 543 10.66 -31.74 -10.15
N GLY A 544 10.58 -30.42 -10.30
CA GLY A 544 10.86 -29.48 -9.23
C GLY A 544 10.00 -29.65 -7.97
N TRP A 545 8.76 -30.10 -8.10
CA TRP A 545 7.90 -30.37 -6.95
C TRP A 545 8.10 -31.77 -6.37
N ARG A 546 8.24 -32.78 -7.24
CA ARG A 546 8.29 -34.20 -6.85
C ARG A 546 9.68 -34.70 -6.50
N CYS A 547 10.73 -34.03 -6.96
CA CYS A 547 12.11 -34.49 -6.88
C CYS A 547 13.01 -33.42 -6.26
N GLY A 548 12.59 -32.84 -5.14
CA GLY A 548 13.46 -31.91 -4.38
C GLY A 548 14.77 -32.53 -3.92
N ASP A 549 14.86 -33.86 -3.85
CA ASP A 549 16.09 -34.61 -3.63
C ASP A 549 17.12 -34.44 -4.76
N TYR A 550 16.69 -34.10 -5.98
CA TYR A 550 17.62 -33.79 -7.08
C TYR A 550 18.47 -32.56 -6.77
N ALA A 551 17.92 -31.58 -6.03
CA ALA A 551 18.68 -30.41 -5.62
C ALA A 551 19.87 -30.80 -4.72
N LEU A 552 19.65 -31.76 -3.81
CA LEU A 552 20.69 -32.28 -2.93
C LEU A 552 21.76 -33.04 -3.71
N ALA A 553 21.34 -33.90 -4.64
CA ALA A 553 22.24 -34.68 -5.48
C ALA A 553 23.13 -33.80 -6.36
N VAL A 554 22.52 -32.82 -7.06
CA VAL A 554 23.25 -31.85 -7.90
C VAL A 554 24.23 -31.03 -7.07
N PHE A 555 23.80 -30.50 -5.92
CA PHE A 555 24.67 -29.69 -5.09
C PHE A 555 25.90 -30.47 -4.59
N LEU A 556 25.71 -31.64 -4.00
CA LEU A 556 26.82 -32.43 -3.45
C LEU A 556 27.71 -33.05 -4.54
N HIS A 557 27.17 -33.29 -5.73
CA HIS A 557 27.97 -33.68 -6.89
C HIS A 557 28.90 -32.55 -7.35
N ARG A 558 28.40 -31.31 -7.34
CA ARG A 558 29.15 -30.12 -7.76
C ARG A 558 30.05 -29.55 -6.66
N ARG A 559 29.82 -29.92 -5.40
CA ARG A 559 30.56 -29.50 -4.20
C ARG A 559 31.06 -30.73 -3.43
N PRO A 560 32.07 -31.47 -3.95
CA PRO A 560 32.57 -32.70 -3.31
C PRO A 560 33.15 -32.49 -1.90
N GLU A 561 33.57 -31.27 -1.58
CA GLU A 561 34.11 -30.86 -0.28
C GLU A 561 33.06 -30.78 0.84
N VAL A 562 31.76 -30.69 0.50
CA VAL A 562 30.69 -30.56 1.49
C VAL A 562 30.24 -31.94 1.97
N GLU A 563 30.35 -32.22 3.27
CA GLU A 563 29.91 -33.50 3.85
C GLU A 563 28.43 -33.47 4.27
N ARG A 564 27.96 -32.34 4.80
CA ARG A 564 26.58 -32.13 5.26
C ARG A 564 26.06 -30.78 4.76
N VAL A 565 24.78 -30.71 4.40
CA VAL A 565 24.15 -29.49 3.91
C VAL A 565 22.74 -29.33 4.48
N TRP A 566 22.34 -28.09 4.73
CA TRP A 566 20.96 -27.75 5.04
C TRP A 566 20.18 -27.45 3.76
N LEU A 567 18.95 -27.96 3.65
CA LEU A 567 18.02 -27.58 2.60
C LEU A 567 16.81 -26.90 3.21
N LEU A 568 16.40 -25.78 2.60
CA LEU A 568 15.26 -24.98 2.99
C LEU A 568 14.36 -24.68 1.79
N GLU A 569 13.06 -24.69 2.03
CA GLU A 569 12.07 -24.06 1.14
C GLU A 569 11.96 -22.54 1.41
N PRO A 570 11.63 -21.73 0.39
CA PRO A 570 11.56 -20.27 0.50
C PRO A 570 10.40 -19.80 1.39
N ASP A 571 9.44 -20.66 1.69
CA ASP A 571 8.34 -20.41 2.61
C ASP A 571 8.63 -20.94 4.04
N VAL A 572 9.88 -21.24 4.38
CA VAL A 572 10.29 -21.43 5.79
C VAL A 572 10.67 -20.08 6.41
N ALA A 573 10.20 -19.82 7.62
CA ALA A 573 10.64 -18.65 8.38
C ALA A 573 11.02 -18.97 9.82
N PHE A 574 12.06 -18.28 10.28
CA PHE A 574 12.54 -18.26 11.65
C PHE A 574 12.06 -16.97 12.31
N VAL A 575 11.35 -17.09 13.43
CA VAL A 575 10.78 -15.96 14.16
C VAL A 575 11.33 -15.96 15.56
N ARG A 576 11.87 -14.80 15.99
CA ARG A 576 12.54 -14.62 17.30
C ARG A 576 13.71 -15.59 17.52
N ILE A 577 14.31 -16.07 16.44
CA ILE A 577 15.55 -16.85 16.38
C ILE A 577 16.13 -16.66 14.98
N SER A 578 17.46 -16.56 14.86
CA SER A 578 18.11 -16.58 13.55
C SER A 578 18.14 -17.99 12.96
N ALA A 579 18.41 -18.11 11.67
CA ALA A 579 18.53 -19.42 11.04
C ALA A 579 19.75 -20.16 11.59
N SER A 580 20.89 -19.48 11.73
CA SER A 580 22.12 -20.04 12.31
C SER A 580 21.95 -20.48 13.76
N GLN A 581 21.25 -19.70 14.60
CA GLN A 581 20.96 -20.05 15.99
C GLN A 581 20.11 -21.31 16.09
N PHE A 582 19.15 -21.49 15.17
CA PHE A 582 18.39 -22.73 15.08
C PHE A 582 19.28 -23.89 14.63
N MET A 583 20.04 -23.73 13.55
CA MET A 583 20.87 -24.78 12.96
C MET A 583 21.97 -25.25 13.92
N SER A 584 22.57 -24.33 14.68
CA SER A 584 23.64 -24.61 15.67
C SER A 584 23.20 -25.60 16.77
N ARG A 585 21.89 -25.76 16.98
CA ARG A 585 21.35 -26.76 17.93
C ARG A 585 21.63 -28.19 17.49
N PHE A 586 21.97 -28.41 16.22
CA PHE A 586 22.24 -29.72 15.64
C PHE A 586 23.71 -29.92 15.26
N ASP A 587 24.62 -28.99 15.57
CA ASP A 587 26.04 -29.06 15.17
C ASP A 587 26.72 -30.36 15.62
N HIS A 588 26.40 -30.81 16.83
CA HIS A 588 26.95 -32.04 17.41
C HIS A 588 26.09 -33.27 17.18
N ASP A 589 24.98 -33.15 16.44
CA ASP A 589 24.14 -34.29 16.09
C ASP A 589 24.85 -35.12 15.01
N PRO A 590 25.22 -36.39 15.27
CA PRO A 590 25.92 -37.23 14.29
C PRO A 590 25.00 -37.79 13.20
N ALA A 591 23.68 -37.57 13.28
CA ALA A 591 22.71 -38.11 12.34
C ALA A 591 23.03 -37.73 10.89
N HIS A 592 22.87 -38.72 10.00
CA HIS A 592 23.00 -38.58 8.56
C HIS A 592 21.83 -37.79 7.96
N TYR A 593 20.70 -37.76 8.66
CA TYR A 593 19.49 -37.06 8.24
C TYR A 593 18.76 -36.42 9.43
N VAL A 594 18.74 -35.09 9.50
CA VAL A 594 17.97 -34.33 10.49
C VAL A 594 16.79 -33.71 9.76
N VAL A 595 15.57 -34.01 10.17
CA VAL A 595 14.35 -33.57 9.49
C VAL A 595 13.25 -33.27 10.49
N HIS A 596 12.23 -32.50 10.13
CA HIS A 596 11.12 -32.20 11.05
C HIS A 596 10.48 -33.46 11.66
N SER A 597 10.17 -34.46 10.84
CA SER A 597 9.55 -35.72 11.25
C SER A 597 9.92 -36.84 10.32
N MET A 598 9.98 -38.07 10.85
CA MET A 598 10.22 -39.30 10.09
C MET A 598 9.30 -40.41 10.61
N ALA A 599 8.68 -41.18 9.72
CA ALA A 599 7.81 -42.30 10.09
C ALA A 599 7.61 -43.29 8.94
N VAL A 600 7.23 -44.53 9.28
CA VAL A 600 6.80 -45.53 8.30
C VAL A 600 5.52 -45.03 7.59
N GLN A 601 5.49 -45.17 6.27
CA GLN A 601 4.35 -44.81 5.44
C GLN A 601 3.20 -45.79 5.68
N ARG A 602 2.00 -45.27 5.95
CA ARG A 602 0.81 -46.09 6.23
C ARG A 602 -0.11 -46.17 5.02
N PRO A 603 -0.87 -47.28 4.86
CA PRO A 603 -1.92 -47.37 3.84
C PRO A 603 -2.86 -46.16 3.90
N GLY A 604 -3.13 -45.56 2.74
CA GLY A 604 -3.96 -44.36 2.60
C GLY A 604 -3.20 -43.03 2.66
N GLY A 605 -1.90 -43.03 2.94
CA GLY A 605 -1.05 -41.85 2.74
C GLY A 605 -0.91 -41.49 1.26
N PHE A 606 -0.83 -40.19 0.94
CA PHE A 606 -0.82 -39.70 -0.45
C PHE A 606 0.30 -40.30 -1.31
N TRP A 607 1.45 -40.61 -0.70
CA TRP A 607 2.62 -41.21 -1.37
C TRP A 607 2.79 -42.70 -1.09
N TYR A 608 1.86 -43.33 -0.36
CA TYR A 608 1.93 -44.75 -0.02
C TYR A 608 1.89 -45.62 -1.28
N GLY A 609 2.82 -46.57 -1.37
CA GLY A 609 2.89 -47.54 -2.45
C GLY A 609 3.67 -47.06 -3.67
N THR A 610 4.17 -45.81 -3.66
CA THR A 610 4.80 -45.24 -4.86
C THR A 610 6.14 -45.89 -5.20
N LEU A 611 6.88 -46.39 -4.20
CA LEU A 611 8.14 -47.10 -4.38
C LEU A 611 7.90 -48.60 -4.61
N THR A 612 7.06 -49.23 -3.79
CA THR A 612 6.73 -50.67 -3.87
C THR A 612 6.04 -51.03 -5.18
N SER A 613 5.15 -50.18 -5.71
CA SER A 613 4.58 -50.36 -7.05
C SER A 613 5.62 -50.29 -8.19
N ARG A 614 6.83 -49.79 -7.88
CA ARG A 614 8.01 -49.78 -8.76
C ARG A 614 9.03 -50.82 -8.35
N GLY A 615 8.59 -51.84 -7.60
CA GLY A 615 9.37 -53.03 -7.28
C GLY A 615 10.45 -52.85 -6.23
N PHE A 616 10.32 -51.83 -5.39
CA PHE A 616 11.01 -51.77 -4.11
C PHE A 616 10.39 -52.79 -3.13
N GLU A 617 11.20 -53.61 -2.47
CA GLU A 617 10.73 -54.72 -1.60
C GLU A 617 10.80 -54.40 -0.10
N GLY A 618 11.35 -53.24 0.28
CA GLY A 618 11.51 -52.83 1.68
C GLY A 618 10.32 -52.07 2.25
N THR A 619 10.55 -51.41 3.40
CA THR A 619 9.51 -50.60 4.05
C THR A 619 9.54 -49.18 3.51
N GLU A 620 8.41 -48.65 3.06
CA GLU A 620 8.32 -47.23 2.68
C GLU A 620 8.27 -46.34 3.92
N TRP A 621 9.08 -45.29 3.92
CA TRP A 621 9.10 -44.24 4.95
C TRP A 621 8.72 -42.90 4.33
N HIS A 622 8.30 -41.96 5.17
CA HIS A 622 8.12 -40.57 4.79
C HIS A 622 8.75 -39.63 5.81
N SER A 623 9.01 -38.43 5.32
CA SER A 623 9.49 -37.30 6.11
C SER A 623 8.74 -36.03 5.73
N PHE A 624 9.09 -34.89 6.32
CA PHE A 624 8.55 -33.58 5.92
C PHE A 624 9.70 -32.67 5.47
N PHE A 625 9.78 -32.42 4.17
CA PHE A 625 10.96 -31.87 3.48
C PHE A 625 11.34 -30.39 3.68
N PRO A 626 10.45 -29.46 4.10
CA PRO A 626 10.73 -28.04 3.95
C PRO A 626 11.97 -27.50 4.65
N LEU A 627 12.43 -28.20 5.68
CA LEU A 627 13.64 -27.89 6.44
C LEU A 627 14.32 -29.19 6.86
N LEU A 628 15.54 -29.42 6.37
CA LEU A 628 16.32 -30.62 6.69
C LEU A 628 17.82 -30.34 6.64
N ARG A 629 18.60 -31.20 7.31
CA ARG A 629 20.05 -31.35 7.13
C ARG A 629 20.33 -32.77 6.68
N VAL A 630 21.15 -32.93 5.66
CA VAL A 630 21.47 -34.24 5.09
C VAL A 630 22.96 -34.39 4.86
N SER A 631 23.46 -35.60 5.07
CA SER A 631 24.84 -35.99 4.77
C SER A 631 24.98 -36.50 3.34
N ARG A 632 26.20 -36.47 2.80
CA ARG A 632 26.55 -37.06 1.51
C ARG A 632 26.12 -38.51 1.37
N GLN A 633 26.40 -39.33 2.38
CA GLN A 633 26.04 -40.75 2.37
C GLN A 633 24.52 -40.97 2.25
N ALA A 634 23.71 -40.13 2.90
CA ALA A 634 22.25 -40.19 2.77
C ALA A 634 21.76 -39.78 1.37
N VAL A 635 22.41 -38.80 0.74
CA VAL A 635 22.09 -38.39 -0.64
C VAL A 635 22.51 -39.47 -1.64
N GLU A 636 23.65 -40.11 -1.46
CA GLU A 636 24.10 -41.24 -2.30
C GLU A 636 23.12 -42.41 -2.22
N ALA A 637 22.70 -42.81 -1.02
CA ALA A 637 21.67 -43.83 -0.83
C ALA A 637 20.34 -43.45 -1.51
N THR A 638 19.97 -42.17 -1.47
CA THR A 638 18.77 -41.66 -2.16
C THR A 638 18.89 -41.80 -3.67
N VAL A 639 20.03 -41.42 -4.25
CA VAL A 639 20.29 -41.55 -5.70
C VAL A 639 20.25 -43.00 -6.14
N ASP A 640 20.82 -43.91 -5.35
CA ASP A 640 20.78 -45.35 -5.64
C ASP A 640 19.35 -45.91 -5.60
N LEU A 641 18.54 -45.50 -4.61
CA LEU A 641 17.12 -45.85 -4.57
C LEU A 641 16.35 -45.30 -5.77
N ARG A 642 16.60 -44.04 -6.18
CA ARG A 642 16.01 -43.46 -7.41
C ARG A 642 16.34 -44.33 -8.62
N ARG A 643 17.62 -44.66 -8.82
CA ARG A 643 18.09 -45.51 -9.94
C ARG A 643 17.40 -46.87 -9.94
N GLN A 644 17.19 -47.47 -8.78
CA GLN A 644 16.50 -48.76 -8.64
C GLN A 644 15.04 -48.72 -9.10
N VAL A 645 14.30 -47.65 -8.77
CA VAL A 645 12.83 -47.60 -8.94
C VAL A 645 12.38 -46.84 -10.19
N GLN A 646 13.14 -45.87 -10.69
CA GLN A 646 12.68 -44.92 -11.72
C GLN A 646 12.45 -45.56 -13.10
N GLY A 647 13.07 -46.70 -13.38
CA GLY A 647 12.93 -47.45 -14.63
C GLY A 647 11.69 -48.36 -14.69
N ARG A 648 11.01 -48.60 -13.57
CA ARG A 648 9.82 -49.45 -13.52
C ARG A 648 8.56 -48.64 -13.72
N GLN A 649 7.70 -49.08 -14.64
CA GLN A 649 6.39 -48.46 -14.86
C GLN A 649 5.47 -48.76 -13.67
N SER A 650 4.68 -47.76 -13.28
CA SER A 650 3.66 -47.89 -12.26
C SER A 650 2.49 -46.97 -12.61
N PRO A 651 1.24 -47.39 -12.36
CA PRO A 651 0.06 -46.54 -12.53
C PRO A 651 -0.01 -45.43 -11.48
N LEU A 652 0.77 -45.52 -10.39
CA LEU A 652 0.83 -44.48 -9.37
C LEU A 652 1.75 -43.35 -9.81
N MET A 653 1.54 -42.19 -9.18
CA MET A 653 2.43 -41.03 -9.30
C MET A 653 3.91 -41.39 -9.06
N HIS A 654 4.81 -40.61 -9.69
CA HIS A 654 6.24 -40.73 -9.42
C HIS A 654 6.52 -40.45 -7.93
N PRO A 655 7.39 -41.25 -7.26
CA PRO A 655 7.67 -41.09 -5.84
C PRO A 655 8.18 -39.68 -5.54
N ASN A 656 7.67 -39.09 -4.47
CA ASN A 656 8.08 -37.77 -4.01
C ASN A 656 9.38 -37.83 -3.18
N ASP A 657 10.14 -36.73 -3.18
CA ASP A 657 11.38 -36.52 -2.44
C ASP A 657 11.31 -36.92 -0.96
N GLU A 658 10.23 -36.57 -0.26
CA GLU A 658 9.98 -36.93 1.15
C GLU A 658 9.99 -38.43 1.39
N THR A 659 9.43 -39.19 0.44
CA THR A 659 9.30 -40.65 0.53
C THR A 659 10.61 -41.32 0.15
N VAL A 660 11.27 -40.83 -0.91
CA VAL A 660 12.52 -41.42 -1.39
C VAL A 660 13.65 -41.23 -0.39
N VAL A 661 13.88 -39.99 0.09
CA VAL A 661 15.00 -39.72 1.02
C VAL A 661 14.79 -40.46 2.33
N ALA A 662 13.58 -40.41 2.91
CA ALA A 662 13.30 -41.10 4.17
C ALA A 662 13.48 -42.62 4.04
N THR A 663 13.00 -43.21 2.94
CA THR A 663 13.13 -44.66 2.70
C THR A 663 14.58 -45.05 2.49
N ALA A 664 15.34 -44.30 1.67
CA ALA A 664 16.74 -44.57 1.44
C ALA A 664 17.58 -44.51 2.72
N VAL A 665 17.35 -43.49 3.56
CA VAL A 665 18.03 -43.35 4.86
C VAL A 665 17.73 -44.52 5.78
N ALA A 666 16.44 -44.87 5.95
CA ALA A 666 16.04 -45.94 6.87
C ALA A 666 16.56 -47.30 6.42
N GLU A 667 16.45 -47.62 5.13
CA GLU A 667 16.76 -48.94 4.59
C GLU A 667 18.26 -49.17 4.40
N ALA A 668 19.04 -48.08 4.24
CA ALA A 668 20.50 -48.13 4.31
C ALA A 668 21.02 -48.21 5.76
N GLY A 669 20.15 -48.24 6.77
CA GLY A 669 20.54 -48.29 8.19
C GLY A 669 21.22 -47.02 8.69
N LEU A 670 20.99 -45.89 8.03
CA LEU A 670 21.60 -44.61 8.39
C LEU A 670 20.83 -43.96 9.55
N SER A 671 21.56 -43.29 10.45
CA SER A 671 20.99 -42.59 11.59
C SER A 671 20.23 -41.33 11.18
N TRP A 672 19.13 -41.04 11.87
CA TRP A 672 18.32 -39.85 11.67
C TRP A 672 17.85 -39.23 12.98
N THR A 673 17.52 -37.95 12.95
CA THR A 673 16.96 -37.19 14.08
C THR A 673 15.71 -36.43 13.64
N ALA A 674 14.61 -36.56 14.40
CA ALA A 674 13.41 -35.75 14.21
C ALA A 674 13.48 -34.44 15.02
N MET A 675 13.51 -33.30 14.34
CA MET A 675 13.62 -31.97 14.98
C MET A 675 12.46 -31.69 15.93
N LYS A 676 11.26 -32.20 15.64
CA LYS A 676 10.09 -32.01 16.53
C LYS A 676 10.26 -32.73 17.88
N ASP A 677 11.11 -33.75 17.96
CA ASP A 677 11.36 -34.47 19.20
C ASP A 677 12.44 -33.76 20.03
N VAL A 678 13.40 -33.10 19.36
CA VAL A 678 14.47 -32.31 20.01
C VAL A 678 14.00 -30.91 20.42
N CYS A 679 13.24 -30.23 19.57
CA CYS A 679 12.79 -28.84 19.75
C CYS A 679 11.26 -28.68 19.57
N PRO A 680 10.41 -29.46 20.27
CA PRO A 680 8.95 -29.48 20.03
C PRO A 680 8.30 -28.10 20.12
N ALA A 681 8.77 -27.27 21.06
CA ALA A 681 8.22 -25.95 21.29
C ALA A 681 8.42 -24.99 20.09
N MET A 682 9.36 -25.25 19.18
CA MET A 682 9.63 -24.39 18.02
C MET A 682 8.75 -24.71 16.80
N PHE A 683 8.06 -25.86 16.80
CA PHE A 683 7.30 -26.36 15.64
C PHE A 683 5.79 -26.37 15.87
N LEU A 684 5.26 -25.40 16.63
CA LEU A 684 3.82 -25.33 16.93
C LEU A 684 2.94 -25.15 15.68
N ARG A 685 3.52 -24.62 14.60
CA ARG A 685 2.85 -24.32 13.32
C ARG A 685 3.79 -24.65 12.15
N PHE A 686 4.25 -25.90 12.09
CA PHE A 686 5.07 -26.43 11.01
C PHE A 686 4.39 -27.65 10.38
N SER A 687 3.62 -27.42 9.33
CA SER A 687 2.77 -28.43 8.70
C SER A 687 2.38 -27.99 7.29
N PRO A 688 1.99 -28.89 6.37
CA PRO A 688 1.59 -28.52 5.00
C PRO A 688 0.26 -27.73 4.90
N GLY A 689 -0.21 -27.18 6.03
CA GLY A 689 -1.49 -26.50 6.19
C GLY A 689 -1.53 -25.07 5.64
N ARG A 690 -2.37 -24.24 6.25
CA ARG A 690 -2.62 -22.88 5.78
C ARG A 690 -1.37 -22.02 5.88
N ARG A 691 -0.92 -21.50 4.74
CA ARG A 691 0.01 -20.38 4.63
C ARG A 691 -0.51 -19.20 5.44
N LEU A 692 0.24 -18.84 6.47
CA LEU A 692 -0.03 -17.64 7.24
C LEU A 692 1.06 -16.59 6.96
N PRO A 693 0.67 -15.31 6.96
CA PRO A 693 1.61 -14.20 6.99
C PRO A 693 2.66 -14.31 8.10
N LEU A 694 3.93 -14.01 7.80
CA LEU A 694 4.99 -13.98 8.80
C LEU A 694 4.70 -13.01 9.95
N THR A 695 4.14 -11.85 9.64
CA THR A 695 3.70 -10.83 10.58
C THR A 695 2.63 -11.32 11.55
N VAL A 696 1.60 -12.00 11.04
CA VAL A 696 0.55 -12.62 11.86
C VAL A 696 1.17 -13.68 12.77
N LEU A 697 2.05 -14.53 12.23
CA LEU A 697 2.75 -15.55 13.00
C LEU A 697 3.63 -14.94 14.10
N THR A 698 4.30 -13.81 13.81
CA THR A 698 5.13 -13.06 14.77
C THR A 698 4.32 -12.44 15.91
N LEU A 699 3.08 -12.04 15.64
CA LEU A 699 2.15 -11.53 16.64
C LEU A 699 1.54 -12.64 17.50
N LEU A 700 1.22 -13.78 16.88
CA LEU A 700 0.61 -14.93 17.55
C LEU A 700 1.56 -15.67 18.48
N HIS A 701 2.87 -15.66 18.19
CA HIS A 701 3.86 -16.44 18.93
C HIS A 701 4.91 -15.55 19.62
N ARG A 702 5.07 -15.73 20.93
CA ARG A 702 5.99 -14.94 21.76
C ARG A 702 7.40 -15.52 21.88
N GLY A 703 7.58 -16.81 21.60
CA GLY A 703 8.88 -17.49 21.66
C GLY A 703 9.51 -17.73 20.29
N PRO A 704 10.76 -18.23 20.26
CA PRO A 704 11.38 -18.78 19.06
C PRO A 704 10.46 -19.78 18.35
N GLN A 705 10.25 -19.60 17.05
CA GLN A 705 9.45 -20.50 16.23
C GLN A 705 10.07 -20.69 14.85
N VAL A 706 9.85 -21.87 14.29
CA VAL A 706 10.04 -22.17 12.88
C VAL A 706 8.67 -22.42 12.27
N PHE A 707 8.36 -21.69 11.21
CA PHE A 707 7.06 -21.78 10.53
C PHE A 707 7.20 -22.33 9.13
N HIS A 708 6.25 -23.18 8.75
CA HIS A 708 6.01 -23.60 7.38
C HIS A 708 4.55 -24.01 7.18
N PRO A 709 3.91 -23.65 6.05
CA PRO A 709 4.43 -22.71 5.05
C PRO A 709 4.13 -21.26 5.45
N VAL A 710 5.08 -20.35 5.18
CA VAL A 710 4.92 -18.90 5.32
C VAL A 710 4.72 -18.30 3.95
N GLY A 711 3.57 -17.68 3.73
CA GLY A 711 3.30 -17.12 2.42
C GLY A 711 2.08 -16.25 2.37
N ARG A 712 1.91 -15.65 1.20
CA ARG A 712 0.75 -14.87 0.80
C ARG A 712 -0.53 -15.72 0.82
N PRO A 713 -1.61 -15.32 1.53
CA PRO A 713 -2.91 -15.99 1.53
C PRO A 713 -3.47 -16.22 0.11
N ASP A 714 -3.08 -15.38 -0.83
CA ASP A 714 -3.45 -15.37 -2.25
C ASP A 714 -2.92 -16.59 -3.04
N LEU A 715 -1.77 -17.17 -2.67
CA LEU A 715 -1.22 -18.33 -3.39
C LEU A 715 -1.95 -19.66 -3.12
N LEU A 716 -2.79 -19.74 -2.08
CA LEU A 716 -3.58 -20.93 -1.78
C LEU A 716 -4.87 -21.04 -2.62
N ARG A 717 -5.29 -19.98 -3.31
CA ARG A 717 -6.58 -19.97 -4.00
C ARG A 717 -6.54 -20.54 -5.41
N HIS A 718 -5.37 -20.67 -6.03
CA HIS A 718 -5.25 -21.25 -7.38
C HIS A 718 -5.05 -22.76 -7.42
N ARG A 719 -4.82 -23.43 -6.28
CA ARG A 719 -4.56 -24.89 -6.24
C ARG A 719 -5.67 -25.76 -5.65
N ARG A 720 -6.85 -25.21 -5.38
CA ARG A 720 -8.03 -26.02 -5.02
C ARG A 720 -9.22 -25.59 -5.86
N THR A 721 -9.33 -26.18 -7.05
CA THR A 721 -10.65 -26.26 -7.67
C THR A 721 -11.45 -27.34 -6.94
N ALA A 722 -12.77 -27.17 -6.83
CA ALA A 722 -13.66 -28.10 -6.13
C ALA A 722 -13.61 -29.55 -6.68
N ARG A 723 -12.98 -29.77 -7.85
CA ARG A 723 -12.75 -31.12 -8.41
C ARG A 723 -11.69 -31.93 -7.66
N ASP A 724 -10.76 -31.29 -6.95
CA ASP A 724 -9.62 -31.98 -6.33
C ASP A 724 -9.93 -32.59 -4.95
N VAL A 725 -11.17 -32.45 -4.45
CA VAL A 725 -11.60 -32.95 -3.13
C VAL A 725 -12.64 -34.08 -3.26
N THR A 726 -13.09 -34.40 -4.47
CA THR A 726 -14.07 -35.47 -4.74
C THR A 726 -13.61 -36.40 -5.86
N GLY A 727 -12.37 -36.89 -5.76
CA GLY A 727 -11.84 -37.98 -6.58
C GLY A 727 -11.30 -39.08 -5.69
#